data_AF-A0A9K3PVB0-F1
#
_entry.id   AF-A0A9K3PVB0-F1
#
_cell.length_a   1.000
_cell.length_b   1.000
_cell.length_c   1.000
_cell.angle_alpha   90.00
_cell.angle_beta   90.00
_cell.angle_gamma   90.00
#
_symmetry.space_group_name_H-M   'P 1'
#
loop_
_entity.id
_entity.type
_entity.pdbx_description
1 polymer ?
#
loop_
_entity_poly.entity_id
_entity_poly.type
_entity_poly.pdbx_seq_one_letter_code
_entity_poly.pdbx_strand_id
1 'polypeptide(L)'
;MPSALGNYRFLSVLTGTLLSIASAFQPTPDAFRQLLSQPLKIIIPHQDAAFQSAKAPSTWARSMSASSSSSVDRVEQELINNDPSNENLLRPQSMASGYSQAMDMTEAIQQAVAMAIEALPSISKGTNDDGAQIDLAIVSVSSLYDGSASPATVVPAVLQAANCYGKGIQHLIGSTCGGFISSRPVMKPTLDTLSKSDKEANGFDDDSDDTSSRTRMCVPVEQEGVPGVSVALCILPDVSLQTFHVAGDDVPDNYAILSSEDWRKSIGLSDKDASPQNAINQSTQEHDSQAVFLIPSPAFSNDLDDLLRGFDMHLPRSTVFGAIASTVSSLSRARLFRHDAKIAETSMIQTHTDGCVGVVMKGDIQVKTMIAQGAKPVGGVYQIVKGQESTISAITLDEASSEIVRQAELLEGVNEDEDPDNIEYTGASQMAQAYAKARIPKPTLAEANFLMKTLSDDDQAFMRKALLVGLDQGGSLGRTPSELARLAEGKGHNFAVYQVASASMKDGSVTFPLGSVSIEQGSRMRFFVRDSTFSKKEVEAIWTGYKKRILSATVQGHKQDFYPAGCLMFPTLDRGNKFFQGKSGFESTTISQYIPTIPSIYGFFSNGIIGSLSSDNDANGTSKTSLHGSASTYILIGSKSNRPTFHPTNDPLDVKSDQSLQGDTSDEKSSSSQAYVDVENRAPRDSKGELILKRREVHSGRALTVSTVEWSVAEKAALPSSALEGFMWDKETEVDRFRERVPLANLLSQCKLSALDPSKPIPRDLIGPLKEAFKEGYFVVIPECKRTDPFSGSLRKRYNLQNLVSEFVSKGALVLSVNCDGVLFGGSLDDVTKAREFTSSIALEASPLDNMTTPPPILASDLILYPYQLYKLRLAGADAVTLLVGSLATKDLVYLIKIAKSVQMQSLSTVTSTAQLENLNQSVAAGSVDGLIVSNRNLEDYSFDMTGLQALSILQSEEMKTFRIIHSETPILVEGRVGLIQAKGKDGESSPQAYINQLKEAGAAGAIVGGGLVSGSSGEKSWFQSFKF
;
A
#
# COMPACT_ATOMS: atom_id res chain seq x y z
N MET A 1 -39.83 19.05 -47.83
CA MET A 1 -39.24 19.84 -48.94
C MET A 1 -37.92 20.46 -48.46
N PRO A 2 -36.95 20.74 -49.35
CA PRO A 2 -35.77 19.85 -49.39
C PRO A 2 -34.40 20.55 -49.60
N SER A 3 -33.38 19.73 -49.89
CA SER A 3 -32.14 20.04 -50.64
C SER A 3 -31.02 20.82 -49.90
N ALA A 4 -29.73 20.70 -50.22
CA ALA A 4 -28.99 19.80 -51.14
C ALA A 4 -27.64 19.38 -50.50
N LEU A 5 -27.00 18.22 -50.70
CA LEU A 5 -26.65 17.39 -51.89
C LEU A 5 -25.44 17.89 -52.71
N GLY A 6 -24.34 17.12 -52.70
CA GLY A 6 -23.24 17.17 -53.69
C GLY A 6 -21.82 17.07 -53.11
N ASN A 7 -20.89 16.23 -53.62
CA ASN A 7 -21.09 15.13 -54.58
C ASN A 7 -19.97 14.07 -54.56
N TYR A 8 -20.24 12.88 -55.11
CA TYR A 8 -19.33 11.72 -55.21
C TYR A 8 -18.31 11.80 -56.36
N ARG A 9 -17.17 11.07 -56.21
CA ARG A 9 -16.63 10.00 -57.09
C ARG A 9 -15.18 9.66 -56.67
N PHE A 10 -14.62 8.46 -56.86
CA PHE A 10 -14.78 7.47 -57.95
C PHE A 10 -14.78 5.99 -57.47
N LEU A 11 -15.22 5.07 -58.35
CA LEU A 11 -15.02 3.60 -58.27
C LEU A 11 -13.64 3.21 -58.90
N SER A 12 -13.13 1.97 -59.00
CA SER A 12 -13.70 0.60 -58.97
C SER A 12 -12.58 -0.46 -58.79
N VAL A 13 -12.92 -1.76 -58.90
CA VAL A 13 -12.02 -2.95 -58.98
C VAL A 13 -11.56 -3.45 -57.60
N LEU A 14 -11.66 -4.74 -57.23
CA LEU A 14 -11.86 -5.99 -57.99
C LEU A 14 -12.92 -6.90 -57.32
N THR A 15 -13.69 -7.66 -58.10
CA THR A 15 -14.63 -8.69 -57.60
C THR A 15 -14.21 -10.10 -57.98
N GLY A 16 -14.23 -11.04 -57.02
CA GLY A 16 -14.51 -12.46 -57.33
C GLY A 16 -13.59 -13.51 -56.72
N THR A 17 -14.05 -14.15 -55.63
CA THR A 17 -14.03 -15.61 -55.39
C THR A 17 -14.77 -15.94 -54.08
N LEU A 18 -16.05 -16.32 -54.15
CA LEU A 18 -16.77 -16.92 -53.01
C LEU A 18 -18.10 -17.61 -53.40
N LEU A 19 -18.04 -18.57 -54.34
CA LEU A 19 -19.07 -19.62 -54.50
C LEU A 19 -18.46 -20.82 -55.24
N SER A 20 -18.94 -22.04 -54.93
CA SER A 20 -18.19 -23.32 -55.03
C SER A 20 -17.15 -23.45 -53.90
N ILE A 21 -17.16 -24.49 -53.06
CA ILE A 21 -17.78 -25.83 -53.17
C ILE A 21 -18.83 -26.04 -52.08
N ALA A 22 -20.03 -26.55 -52.42
CA ALA A 22 -21.08 -26.87 -51.44
C ALA A 22 -22.07 -27.96 -51.94
N SER A 23 -21.58 -29.16 -52.27
CA SER A 23 -22.47 -30.29 -52.63
C SER A 23 -21.79 -31.68 -52.61
N ALA A 24 -21.72 -32.34 -51.45
CA ALA A 24 -21.73 -33.82 -51.32
C ALA A 24 -21.85 -34.26 -49.84
N PHE A 25 -22.43 -35.44 -49.61
CA PHE A 25 -22.46 -36.24 -48.36
C PHE A 25 -23.08 -35.62 -47.08
N GLN A 26 -24.36 -35.94 -46.86
CA GLN A 26 -24.82 -36.40 -45.54
C GLN A 26 -24.36 -37.85 -45.31
N PRO A 27 -24.36 -38.36 -44.06
CA PRO A 27 -25.30 -39.45 -43.77
C PRO A 27 -25.99 -39.39 -42.37
N THR A 28 -26.74 -40.45 -42.06
CA THR A 28 -27.83 -40.59 -41.07
C THR A 28 -27.42 -41.00 -39.63
N PRO A 29 -28.32 -40.86 -38.63
CA PRO A 29 -28.02 -41.06 -37.21
C PRO A 29 -28.00 -42.54 -36.74
N ASP A 30 -27.20 -43.40 -37.37
CA ASP A 30 -27.00 -44.80 -36.93
C ASP A 30 -25.64 -45.07 -36.26
N ALA A 31 -24.72 -44.11 -36.28
CA ALA A 31 -23.34 -44.26 -35.75
C ALA A 31 -23.26 -44.53 -34.23
N PHE A 32 -24.35 -44.36 -33.47
CA PHE A 32 -24.36 -44.47 -32.01
C PHE A 32 -24.83 -45.85 -31.48
N ARG A 33 -25.02 -46.85 -32.34
CA ARG A 33 -25.55 -48.18 -31.96
C ARG A 33 -24.61 -49.37 -32.16
N GLN A 34 -23.37 -49.16 -32.61
CA GLN A 34 -22.50 -50.26 -33.05
C GLN A 34 -21.09 -50.32 -32.43
N LEU A 35 -20.92 -49.82 -31.19
CA LEU A 35 -19.68 -50.01 -30.42
C LEU A 35 -19.90 -50.52 -28.97
N LEU A 36 -21.04 -51.17 -28.70
CA LEU A 36 -21.34 -51.87 -27.44
C LEU A 36 -21.67 -53.35 -27.68
N SER A 37 -20.68 -54.14 -28.14
CA SER A 37 -20.83 -55.60 -28.25
C SER A 37 -19.48 -56.35 -28.31
N GLN A 38 -18.92 -56.74 -27.16
CA GLN A 38 -18.85 -58.14 -26.67
C GLN A 38 -17.85 -58.30 -25.48
N PRO A 39 -17.95 -59.37 -24.65
CA PRO A 39 -17.26 -59.45 -23.35
C PRO A 39 -16.27 -60.63 -23.18
N LEU A 40 -15.33 -60.50 -22.22
CA LEU A 40 -14.73 -61.58 -21.40
C LEU A 40 -14.06 -60.91 -20.16
N LYS A 41 -14.32 -61.26 -18.88
CA LYS A 41 -14.07 -62.50 -18.09
C LYS A 41 -12.58 -62.84 -17.87
N ILE A 42 -12.13 -62.84 -16.61
CA ILE A 42 -11.30 -63.85 -15.89
C ILE A 42 -11.03 -63.35 -14.44
N ILE A 43 -11.74 -63.89 -13.43
CA ILE A 43 -11.35 -64.92 -12.41
C ILE A 43 -10.84 -64.34 -11.08
N ILE A 44 -11.35 -64.90 -9.98
CA ILE A 44 -11.02 -64.63 -8.56
C ILE A 44 -10.49 -65.94 -7.93
N PRO A 45 -9.57 -65.89 -6.95
CA PRO A 45 -9.44 -66.90 -5.91
C PRO A 45 -9.88 -66.40 -4.52
N HIS A 46 -10.46 -67.29 -3.73
CA HIS A 46 -11.05 -67.07 -2.39
C HIS A 46 -10.16 -67.67 -1.28
N GLN A 47 -10.22 -67.12 -0.06
CA GLN A 47 -10.17 -67.79 1.27
C GLN A 47 -10.24 -66.67 2.34
N ASP A 48 -11.11 -66.66 3.35
CA ASP A 48 -11.37 -67.62 4.47
C ASP A 48 -10.24 -67.60 5.54
N ALA A 49 -10.48 -67.61 6.86
CA ALA A 49 -11.66 -67.28 7.68
C ALA A 49 -11.29 -67.16 9.20
N ALA A 50 -12.14 -66.45 9.98
CA ALA A 50 -12.55 -66.76 11.37
C ALA A 50 -11.57 -66.83 12.59
N PHE A 51 -11.82 -65.91 13.56
CA PHE A 51 -12.07 -66.15 15.01
C PHE A 51 -10.98 -66.31 16.11
N GLN A 52 -11.39 -65.88 17.33
CA GLN A 52 -10.87 -66.09 18.71
C GLN A 52 -9.51 -65.42 19.07
N SER A 53 -9.28 -64.64 20.16
CA SER A 53 -9.90 -64.35 21.49
C SER A 53 -9.30 -65.08 22.72
N ALA A 54 -8.58 -64.36 23.61
CA ALA A 54 -8.56 -64.63 25.08
C ALA A 54 -7.78 -63.58 25.94
N LYS A 55 -8.50 -63.09 26.96
CA LYS A 55 -8.16 -62.55 28.30
C LYS A 55 -6.69 -62.48 28.84
N ALA A 56 -6.47 -61.42 29.63
CA ALA A 56 -5.39 -61.17 30.62
C ALA A 56 -5.59 -62.02 31.93
N PRO A 57 -4.93 -61.79 33.11
CA PRO A 57 -3.92 -60.77 33.53
C PRO A 57 -2.76 -61.29 34.46
N SER A 58 -1.94 -60.40 35.07
CA SER A 58 -1.77 -60.27 36.56
C SER A 58 -0.40 -59.79 37.15
N THR A 59 -0.45 -58.69 37.92
CA THR A 59 0.12 -58.44 39.28
C THR A 59 1.62 -58.23 39.65
N TRP A 60 1.81 -57.25 40.57
CA TRP A 60 2.85 -57.03 41.62
C TRP A 60 4.27 -56.51 41.24
N ALA A 61 5.00 -55.69 42.06
CA ALA A 61 4.67 -54.72 43.14
C ALA A 61 5.92 -53.97 43.72
N ARG A 62 5.68 -52.92 44.55
CA ARG A 62 6.59 -52.16 45.48
C ARG A 62 7.46 -51.07 44.80
N SER A 63 7.48 -49.78 45.20
CA SER A 63 7.53 -49.03 46.50
C SER A 63 8.96 -48.82 47.03
N MET A 64 9.42 -47.66 47.52
CA MET A 64 8.74 -46.40 47.95
C MET A 64 9.28 -45.17 47.13
N SER A 65 9.26 -43.85 47.45
CA SER A 65 9.20 -43.05 48.70
C SER A 65 8.64 -41.61 48.48
N ALA A 66 8.85 -40.69 49.44
CA ALA A 66 8.41 -39.28 49.46
C ALA A 66 9.58 -38.29 49.10
N SER A 67 9.42 -36.96 48.97
CA SER A 67 8.37 -36.06 49.47
C SER A 67 8.19 -34.71 48.73
N SER A 68 6.93 -34.28 48.58
CA SER A 68 6.38 -32.91 48.63
C SER A 68 7.00 -31.74 47.82
N SER A 69 6.25 -31.26 46.81
CA SER A 69 6.01 -29.82 46.57
C SER A 69 4.62 -29.60 45.90
N SER A 70 4.29 -28.37 45.53
CA SER A 70 2.93 -27.81 45.41
C SER A 70 2.03 -28.29 44.26
N SER A 71 0.77 -28.53 44.61
CA SER A 71 -0.42 -28.98 43.87
C SER A 71 -0.87 -28.23 42.59
N VAL A 72 0.02 -27.76 41.71
CA VAL A 72 -0.37 -27.08 40.44
C VAL A 72 -0.31 -28.02 39.24
N ASP A 73 0.80 -28.75 39.06
CA ASP A 73 1.11 -29.51 37.83
C ASP A 73 0.18 -30.71 37.54
N ARG A 74 -0.67 -31.07 38.52
CA ARG A 74 -1.37 -32.36 38.54
C ARG A 74 -2.63 -32.43 37.67
N VAL A 75 -3.17 -31.28 37.22
CA VAL A 75 -4.35 -31.25 36.34
C VAL A 75 -3.97 -31.28 34.86
N GLU A 76 -2.81 -30.73 34.48
CA GLU A 76 -2.39 -30.69 33.09
C GLU A 76 -1.70 -32.00 32.63
N GLN A 77 -1.04 -32.73 33.53
CA GLN A 77 -0.50 -34.07 33.22
C GLN A 77 -1.54 -35.21 33.18
N GLU A 78 -2.74 -35.02 33.73
CA GLU A 78 -3.82 -36.02 33.67
C GLU A 78 -4.60 -35.98 32.33
N LEU A 79 -4.40 -34.97 31.49
CA LEU A 79 -5.08 -34.84 30.18
C LEU A 79 -4.31 -35.44 28.99
N ILE A 80 -3.06 -35.86 29.16
CA ILE A 80 -2.17 -36.29 28.05
C ILE A 80 -1.82 -37.80 28.11
N ASN A 81 -2.14 -38.48 29.21
CA ASN A 81 -1.96 -39.94 29.30
C ASN A 81 -3.13 -40.68 28.63
N ASN A 82 -2.81 -41.47 27.60
CA ASN A 82 -3.77 -42.19 26.74
C ASN A 82 -4.83 -43.01 27.50
N ASP A 83 -6.07 -42.53 27.51
CA ASP A 83 -7.28 -43.34 27.72
C ASP A 83 -8.29 -43.05 26.59
N PRO A 84 -8.62 -44.02 25.72
CA PRO A 84 -9.54 -43.83 24.59
C PRO A 84 -11.02 -43.76 25.01
N SER A 85 -11.34 -43.66 26.30
CA SER A 85 -12.72 -43.51 26.82
C SER A 85 -13.09 -42.10 27.30
N ASN A 86 -12.20 -41.11 27.17
CA ASN A 86 -12.45 -39.75 27.65
C ASN A 86 -13.23 -38.88 26.64
N GLU A 87 -14.57 -38.98 26.65
CA GLU A 87 -15.49 -38.36 25.66
C GLU A 87 -15.55 -36.81 25.66
N ASN A 88 -14.81 -36.11 26.52
CA ASN A 88 -14.98 -34.67 26.78
C ASN A 88 -13.95 -33.71 26.13
N LEU A 89 -13.08 -34.18 25.24
CA LEU A 89 -12.14 -33.31 24.52
C LEU A 89 -12.84 -32.56 23.37
N LEU A 90 -13.14 -31.27 23.60
CA LEU A 90 -13.77 -30.39 22.61
C LEU A 90 -12.90 -30.25 21.34
N ARG A 91 -13.48 -30.53 20.16
CA ARG A 91 -12.80 -30.37 18.87
C ARG A 91 -12.31 -28.92 18.68
N PRO A 92 -11.07 -28.69 18.20
CA PRO A 92 -10.51 -27.36 18.05
C PRO A 92 -11.14 -26.58 16.89
N GLN A 93 -11.18 -25.25 17.00
CA GLN A 93 -11.46 -24.38 15.86
C GLN A 93 -10.18 -24.12 15.06
N SER A 94 -10.33 -23.96 13.73
CA SER A 94 -9.23 -23.71 12.81
C SER A 94 -9.65 -22.81 11.65
N MET A 95 -8.76 -21.91 11.23
CA MET A 95 -8.86 -21.19 9.96
C MET A 95 -7.53 -21.28 9.22
N ALA A 96 -7.55 -21.78 7.99
CA ALA A 96 -6.38 -21.89 7.14
C ALA A 96 -6.64 -21.23 5.78
N SER A 97 -5.80 -20.29 5.37
CA SER A 97 -5.84 -19.70 4.03
C SER A 97 -4.73 -20.21 3.12
N GLY A 98 -5.02 -20.28 1.83
CA GLY A 98 -4.04 -20.48 0.77
C GLY A 98 -4.35 -19.59 -0.43
N TYR A 99 -3.39 -19.47 -1.35
CA TYR A 99 -3.54 -18.66 -2.56
C TYR A 99 -2.69 -19.16 -3.73
N SER A 100 -3.00 -18.70 -4.93
CA SER A 100 -2.16 -18.85 -6.13
C SER A 100 -2.27 -17.63 -7.04
N GLN A 101 -1.31 -17.50 -7.95
CA GLN A 101 -1.22 -16.48 -9.01
C GLN A 101 -1.09 -17.10 -10.41
N ALA A 102 -1.43 -18.40 -10.56
CA ALA A 102 -1.41 -19.08 -11.85
C ALA A 102 -2.36 -18.40 -12.86
N MET A 103 -1.95 -18.36 -14.14
CA MET A 103 -2.74 -17.68 -15.17
C MET A 103 -4.02 -18.44 -15.56
N ASP A 104 -4.05 -19.77 -15.39
CA ASP A 104 -5.31 -20.51 -15.43
C ASP A 104 -6.01 -20.45 -14.07
N MET A 105 -7.30 -20.15 -14.07
CA MET A 105 -8.08 -20.00 -12.85
C MET A 105 -8.37 -21.34 -12.17
N THR A 106 -8.48 -22.44 -12.91
CA THR A 106 -8.72 -23.78 -12.36
C THR A 106 -7.47 -24.28 -11.64
N GLU A 107 -6.31 -24.09 -12.25
CA GLU A 107 -5.00 -24.33 -11.62
C GLU A 107 -4.82 -23.48 -10.36
N ALA A 108 -5.14 -22.18 -10.45
CA ALA A 108 -5.04 -21.27 -9.30
C ALA A 108 -5.96 -21.68 -8.14
N ILE A 109 -7.19 -22.10 -8.43
CA ILE A 109 -8.13 -22.63 -7.42
C ILE A 109 -7.56 -23.91 -6.78
N GLN A 110 -7.08 -24.86 -7.57
CA GLN A 110 -6.53 -26.12 -7.06
C GLN A 110 -5.31 -25.89 -6.15
N GLN A 111 -4.38 -25.02 -6.56
CA GLN A 111 -3.20 -24.66 -5.77
C GLN A 111 -3.57 -23.90 -4.48
N ALA A 112 -4.49 -22.93 -4.55
CA ALA A 112 -4.95 -22.17 -3.39
C ALA A 112 -5.66 -23.07 -2.35
N VAL A 113 -6.52 -23.98 -2.80
CA VAL A 113 -7.24 -24.92 -1.93
C VAL A 113 -6.28 -25.97 -1.34
N ALA A 114 -5.34 -26.50 -2.12
CA ALA A 114 -4.32 -27.44 -1.62
C ALA A 114 -3.47 -26.79 -0.52
N MET A 115 -2.96 -25.57 -0.73
CA MET A 115 -2.19 -24.82 0.26
C MET A 115 -2.99 -24.56 1.56
N ALA A 116 -4.29 -24.29 1.46
CA ALA A 116 -5.15 -24.14 2.62
C ALA A 116 -5.33 -25.47 3.38
N ILE A 117 -5.51 -26.58 2.67
CA ILE A 117 -5.69 -27.92 3.25
C ILE A 117 -4.41 -28.43 3.93
N GLU A 118 -3.23 -28.11 3.40
CA GLU A 118 -1.93 -28.42 4.04
C GLU A 118 -1.73 -27.74 5.41
N ALA A 119 -2.52 -26.69 5.72
CA ALA A 119 -2.51 -26.00 7.00
C ALA A 119 -3.73 -26.33 7.90
N LEU A 120 -4.64 -27.22 7.49
CA LEU A 120 -5.73 -27.75 8.31
C LEU A 120 -5.28 -28.93 9.20
N PRO A 121 -6.07 -29.32 10.23
CA PRO A 121 -5.83 -30.53 11.02
C PRO A 121 -5.73 -31.79 10.13
N SER A 122 -4.77 -32.66 10.40
CA SER A 122 -4.59 -33.90 9.64
C SER A 122 -5.64 -34.95 10.02
N ILE A 123 -6.30 -35.53 9.01
CA ILE A 123 -7.29 -36.61 9.21
C ILE A 123 -6.55 -37.94 9.35
N SER A 124 -6.74 -38.63 10.48
CA SER A 124 -6.03 -39.87 10.81
C SER A 124 -6.49 -41.07 9.98
N LYS A 125 -5.66 -41.46 8.99
CA LYS A 125 -5.89 -42.65 8.13
C LYS A 125 -5.81 -43.95 8.94
N GLY A 126 -6.94 -44.36 9.53
CA GLY A 126 -7.06 -45.62 10.28
C GLY A 126 -8.27 -45.69 11.20
N THR A 127 -8.84 -44.54 11.58
CA THR A 127 -10.11 -44.44 12.31
C THR A 127 -11.23 -44.00 11.38
N ASN A 128 -12.47 -44.43 11.64
CA ASN A 128 -13.66 -43.91 10.98
C ASN A 128 -14.01 -42.53 11.56
N ASP A 129 -13.20 -41.50 11.28
CA ASP A 129 -13.63 -40.11 11.52
C ASP A 129 -14.57 -39.64 10.38
N ASP A 130 -15.73 -40.28 10.32
CA ASP A 130 -16.86 -39.91 9.44
C ASP A 130 -17.42 -38.50 9.76
N GLY A 131 -16.78 -37.72 10.64
CA GLY A 131 -17.17 -36.39 11.08
C GLY A 131 -16.23 -35.25 10.66
N ALA A 132 -15.11 -35.51 9.98
CA ALA A 132 -14.22 -34.44 9.49
C ALA A 132 -14.83 -33.73 8.25
N GLN A 133 -14.92 -32.39 8.29
CA GLN A 133 -15.46 -31.56 7.21
C GLN A 133 -14.91 -30.13 7.27
N ILE A 134 -15.09 -29.35 6.21
CA ILE A 134 -14.89 -27.90 6.19
C ILE A 134 -16.27 -27.25 6.33
N ASP A 135 -16.49 -26.53 7.42
CA ASP A 135 -17.80 -25.94 7.71
C ASP A 135 -18.06 -24.70 6.84
N LEU A 136 -17.04 -23.85 6.65
CA LEU A 136 -17.12 -22.66 5.80
C LEU A 136 -15.88 -22.48 4.92
N ALA A 137 -16.09 -22.25 3.63
CA ALA A 137 -15.08 -21.73 2.71
C ALA A 137 -15.39 -20.26 2.35
N ILE A 138 -14.37 -19.40 2.38
CA ILE A 138 -14.45 -17.99 1.97
C ILE A 138 -13.52 -17.81 0.77
N VAL A 139 -14.05 -17.36 -0.37
CA VAL A 139 -13.34 -17.37 -1.67
C VAL A 139 -13.22 -15.96 -2.25
N SER A 140 -11.99 -15.55 -2.59
CA SER A 140 -11.68 -14.28 -3.24
C SER A 140 -10.97 -14.54 -4.56
N VAL A 141 -11.54 -14.08 -5.67
CA VAL A 141 -11.01 -14.28 -7.02
C VAL A 141 -10.67 -12.94 -7.67
N SER A 142 -9.43 -12.74 -8.11
CA SER A 142 -9.06 -11.51 -8.82
C SER A 142 -9.98 -11.27 -10.03
N SER A 143 -10.56 -10.07 -10.14
CA SER A 143 -11.48 -9.74 -11.23
C SER A 143 -10.79 -9.65 -12.61
N LEU A 144 -9.49 -9.92 -12.69
CA LEU A 144 -8.68 -10.00 -13.91
C LEU A 144 -8.77 -11.35 -14.62
N TYR A 145 -9.40 -12.37 -14.01
CA TYR A 145 -9.85 -13.58 -14.71
C TYR A 145 -11.10 -13.26 -15.54
N ASP A 146 -10.90 -12.52 -16.63
CA ASP A 146 -11.98 -12.02 -17.48
C ASP A 146 -12.74 -13.16 -18.17
N GLY A 147 -14.06 -13.03 -18.20
CA GLY A 147 -15.02 -14.07 -18.58
C GLY A 147 -15.06 -15.30 -17.65
N SER A 148 -13.92 -15.84 -17.25
CA SER A 148 -13.76 -17.17 -16.62
C SER A 148 -14.12 -17.22 -15.13
N ALA A 149 -13.98 -16.12 -14.38
CA ALA A 149 -14.42 -16.02 -12.98
C ALA A 149 -15.95 -15.99 -12.82
N SER A 150 -16.66 -16.95 -13.40
CA SER A 150 -18.09 -17.16 -13.19
C SER A 150 -18.32 -18.02 -11.93
N PRO A 151 -19.41 -17.82 -11.15
CA PRO A 151 -19.71 -18.69 -10.02
C PRO A 151 -19.90 -20.17 -10.43
N ALA A 152 -20.41 -20.42 -11.64
CA ALA A 152 -20.56 -21.75 -12.23
C ALA A 152 -19.22 -22.42 -12.61
N THR A 153 -18.10 -21.70 -12.54
CA THR A 153 -16.75 -22.22 -12.73
C THR A 153 -15.99 -22.28 -11.40
N VAL A 154 -16.05 -21.19 -10.63
CA VAL A 154 -15.32 -21.04 -9.36
C VAL A 154 -15.82 -22.01 -8.29
N VAL A 155 -17.12 -22.04 -8.02
CA VAL A 155 -17.69 -22.88 -6.94
C VAL A 155 -17.43 -24.37 -7.16
N PRO A 156 -17.76 -25.00 -8.31
CA PRO A 156 -17.52 -26.43 -8.48
C PRO A 156 -16.03 -26.78 -8.49
N ALA A 157 -15.15 -25.89 -8.96
CA ALA A 157 -13.70 -26.11 -8.89
C ALA A 157 -13.17 -26.09 -7.45
N VAL A 158 -13.66 -25.16 -6.60
CA VAL A 158 -13.29 -25.11 -5.17
C VAL A 158 -13.79 -26.35 -4.42
N LEU A 159 -15.06 -26.75 -4.66
CA LEU A 159 -15.62 -27.98 -4.08
C LEU A 159 -14.84 -29.22 -4.53
N GLN A 160 -14.55 -29.34 -5.83
CA GLN A 160 -13.77 -30.46 -6.37
C GLN A 160 -12.36 -30.54 -5.79
N ALA A 161 -11.67 -29.41 -5.62
CA ALA A 161 -10.35 -29.36 -5.01
C ALA A 161 -10.36 -29.74 -3.52
N ALA A 162 -11.45 -29.41 -2.79
CA ALA A 162 -11.59 -29.71 -1.38
C ALA A 162 -12.11 -31.12 -1.05
N ASN A 163 -12.59 -31.88 -2.04
CA ASN A 163 -13.09 -33.26 -1.87
C ASN A 163 -12.04 -34.26 -1.33
N CYS A 164 -10.76 -33.89 -1.23
CA CYS A 164 -9.73 -34.70 -0.58
C CYS A 164 -9.76 -34.62 0.96
N TYR A 165 -10.52 -33.68 1.54
CA TYR A 165 -10.57 -33.41 2.97
C TYR A 165 -11.91 -33.82 3.59
N GLY A 166 -11.98 -35.05 4.12
CA GLY A 166 -13.15 -35.56 4.84
C GLY A 166 -14.42 -35.56 3.98
N LYS A 167 -15.47 -34.89 4.45
CA LYS A 167 -16.74 -34.67 3.72
C LYS A 167 -16.72 -33.50 2.73
N GLY A 168 -15.60 -32.80 2.56
CA GLY A 168 -15.52 -31.59 1.75
C GLY A 168 -16.12 -30.36 2.45
N ILE A 169 -16.63 -29.41 1.66
CA ILE A 169 -17.14 -28.10 2.12
C ILE A 169 -18.67 -28.13 2.27
N GLN A 170 -19.19 -27.73 3.45
CA GLN A 170 -20.63 -27.59 3.70
C GLN A 170 -21.19 -26.27 3.15
N HIS A 171 -20.55 -25.15 3.47
CA HIS A 171 -20.97 -23.81 3.06
C HIS A 171 -19.84 -23.05 2.37
N LEU A 172 -20.15 -22.31 1.31
CA LEU A 172 -19.18 -21.44 0.62
C LEU A 172 -19.81 -20.07 0.42
N ILE A 173 -19.06 -19.02 0.74
CA ILE A 173 -19.36 -17.64 0.32
C ILE A 173 -18.11 -17.01 -0.32
N GLY A 174 -18.28 -15.91 -1.05
CA GLY A 174 -17.15 -15.19 -1.61
C GLY A 174 -17.52 -14.19 -2.67
N SER A 175 -16.51 -13.55 -3.25
CA SER A 175 -16.69 -12.64 -4.38
C SER A 175 -15.46 -12.56 -5.28
N THR A 176 -15.62 -11.87 -6.41
CA THR A 176 -14.46 -11.26 -7.07
C THR A 176 -13.91 -10.08 -6.25
N CYS A 177 -12.62 -9.79 -6.42
CA CYS A 177 -11.92 -8.69 -5.75
C CYS A 177 -10.93 -7.97 -6.68
N GLY A 178 -10.57 -6.72 -6.35
CA GLY A 178 -9.48 -5.95 -6.96
C GLY A 178 -8.08 -6.30 -6.44
N GLY A 179 -8.03 -6.98 -5.29
CA GLY A 179 -6.82 -7.54 -4.68
C GLY A 179 -7.20 -8.43 -3.49
N PHE A 180 -6.33 -9.37 -3.14
CA PHE A 180 -6.57 -10.35 -2.07
C PHE A 180 -5.45 -10.35 -1.03
N ILE A 181 -5.75 -10.91 0.14
CA ILE A 181 -4.84 -11.10 1.27
C ILE A 181 -4.91 -12.57 1.70
N SER A 182 -3.75 -13.18 1.93
CA SER A 182 -3.61 -14.58 2.33
C SER A 182 -2.38 -14.76 3.21
N SER A 183 -2.13 -15.96 3.76
CA SER A 183 -0.95 -16.29 4.54
C SER A 183 -0.19 -17.50 3.98
N ARG A 184 1.13 -17.41 3.87
CA ARG A 184 2.00 -18.58 3.61
C ARG A 184 2.28 -19.36 4.91
N PRO A 185 2.03 -20.68 4.96
CA PRO A 185 2.51 -21.53 6.04
C PRO A 185 4.01 -21.80 5.88
N VAL A 186 4.88 -21.00 6.53
CA VAL A 186 6.34 -21.14 6.38
C VAL A 186 6.89 -22.22 7.30
N MET A 187 7.30 -23.36 6.72
CA MET A 187 8.32 -24.21 7.35
C MET A 187 9.69 -23.54 7.18
N LYS A 188 10.41 -23.25 8.26
CA LYS A 188 11.86 -22.97 8.15
C LYS A 188 12.56 -24.27 7.70
N PRO A 189 13.40 -24.24 6.64
CA PRO A 189 14.28 -25.37 6.34
C PRO A 189 15.34 -25.51 7.44
N THR A 190 15.78 -26.74 7.70
CA THR A 190 16.95 -27.01 8.55
C THR A 190 18.22 -26.49 7.88
N LEU A 191 19.20 -26.04 8.68
CA LEU A 191 20.47 -25.47 8.20
C LEU A 191 21.48 -26.55 7.73
N ASP A 192 21.02 -27.53 6.95
CA ASP A 192 21.76 -28.76 6.61
C ASP A 192 21.94 -29.01 5.10
N THR A 193 21.36 -28.17 4.23
CA THR A 193 21.30 -28.44 2.76
C THR A 193 21.98 -27.38 1.87
N LEU A 194 22.73 -26.44 2.45
CA LEU A 194 23.45 -25.39 1.70
C LEU A 194 24.90 -25.16 2.17
N SER A 195 25.71 -26.22 2.25
CA SER A 195 27.17 -26.08 2.11
C SER A 195 27.83 -27.39 1.66
N LYS A 196 28.12 -27.51 0.35
CA LYS A 196 29.05 -28.54 -0.18
C LYS A 196 30.06 -28.00 -1.20
N SER A 197 30.49 -26.77 -0.96
CA SER A 197 31.82 -26.28 -1.32
C SER A 197 32.35 -25.40 -0.18
N ASP A 198 33.66 -25.19 -0.13
CA ASP A 198 34.32 -24.07 0.54
C ASP A 198 34.18 -23.97 2.08
N LYS A 199 34.58 -25.05 2.77
CA LYS A 199 35.12 -24.99 4.14
C LYS A 199 36.49 -25.69 4.23
N GLU A 200 37.54 -24.96 3.88
CA GLU A 200 38.90 -25.18 4.40
C GLU A 200 39.47 -23.85 4.91
N ALA A 201 40.50 -23.95 5.77
CA ALA A 201 41.13 -22.90 6.58
C ALA A 201 40.32 -22.41 7.81
N ASN A 202 41.06 -22.25 8.92
CA ASN A 202 40.67 -21.67 10.21
C ASN A 202 39.54 -22.40 10.98
N GLY A 203 39.93 -23.45 11.71
CA GLY A 203 39.11 -24.02 12.78
C GLY A 203 39.28 -23.27 14.11
N PHE A 204 38.20 -23.21 14.87
CA PHE A 204 38.16 -23.01 16.32
C PHE A 204 36.94 -23.78 16.83
N ASP A 205 37.13 -24.64 17.83
CA ASP A 205 36.03 -25.37 18.46
C ASP A 205 35.40 -24.51 19.57
N ASP A 206 34.07 -24.47 19.64
CA ASP A 206 33.34 -24.06 20.85
C ASP A 206 31.96 -24.75 20.87
N ASP A 207 31.69 -25.56 21.89
CA ASP A 207 30.49 -26.41 21.99
C ASP A 207 29.37 -25.70 22.77
N SER A 208 28.34 -25.20 22.07
CA SER A 208 27.05 -24.85 22.69
C SER A 208 25.87 -25.05 21.73
N ASP A 209 25.17 -26.17 21.91
CA ASP A 209 24.09 -26.65 21.02
C ASP A 209 22.71 -26.11 21.45
N ASP A 210 22.43 -24.83 21.18
CA ASP A 210 21.14 -24.19 21.51
C ASP A 210 20.01 -24.67 20.58
N THR A 211 19.33 -25.72 21.03
CA THR A 211 18.24 -26.39 20.32
C THR A 211 16.86 -25.89 20.76
N SER A 212 16.64 -24.56 20.74
CA SER A 212 15.38 -23.93 21.17
C SER A 212 14.67 -23.06 20.09
N SER A 213 13.34 -22.93 20.20
CA SER A 213 12.44 -22.05 19.40
C SER A 213 12.24 -22.34 17.88
N ARG A 214 11.50 -23.41 17.52
CA ARG A 214 10.97 -23.63 16.15
C ARG A 214 9.60 -22.98 15.89
N THR A 215 9.46 -21.67 16.14
CA THR A 215 8.20 -20.96 15.87
C THR A 215 7.99 -20.72 14.36
N ARG A 216 6.95 -21.31 13.76
CA ARG A 216 6.49 -20.89 12.42
C ARG A 216 5.72 -19.57 12.57
N MET A 217 6.07 -18.58 11.77
CA MET A 217 5.32 -17.32 11.69
C MET A 217 4.30 -17.39 10.55
N CYS A 218 3.08 -16.91 10.79
CA CYS A 218 2.15 -16.59 9.70
C CYS A 218 2.74 -15.43 8.88
N VAL A 219 3.19 -15.72 7.66
CA VAL A 219 3.73 -14.69 6.74
C VAL A 219 2.60 -14.25 5.80
N PRO A 220 2.03 -13.05 5.97
CA PRO A 220 0.96 -12.57 5.12
C PRO A 220 1.47 -12.20 3.73
N VAL A 221 0.56 -12.21 2.77
CA VAL A 221 0.78 -11.87 1.37
C VAL A 221 -0.42 -11.05 0.90
N GLU A 222 -0.21 -9.75 0.67
CA GLU A 222 -1.15 -8.86 -0.03
C GLU A 222 -0.81 -8.87 -1.54
N GLN A 223 -1.81 -8.94 -2.41
CA GLN A 223 -1.66 -8.85 -3.87
C GLN A 223 -2.72 -7.94 -4.49
N GLU A 224 -2.29 -6.87 -5.17
CA GLU A 224 -3.13 -5.89 -5.86
C GLU A 224 -2.87 -5.95 -7.38
N GLY A 225 -3.91 -5.80 -8.21
CA GLY A 225 -3.74 -5.55 -9.65
C GLY A 225 -3.18 -6.71 -10.49
N VAL A 226 -3.12 -7.93 -9.94
CA VAL A 226 -2.65 -9.15 -10.60
C VAL A 226 -3.72 -10.26 -10.60
N PRO A 227 -3.73 -11.18 -11.58
CA PRO A 227 -4.52 -12.41 -11.48
C PRO A 227 -4.10 -13.24 -10.25
N GLY A 228 -5.07 -13.94 -9.66
CA GLY A 228 -4.84 -14.82 -8.53
C GLY A 228 -6.11 -15.10 -7.73
N VAL A 229 -6.06 -16.16 -6.94
CA VAL A 229 -7.17 -16.67 -6.13
C VAL A 229 -6.67 -16.85 -4.71
N SER A 230 -7.47 -16.46 -3.71
CA SER A 230 -7.27 -16.88 -2.33
C SER A 230 -8.53 -17.51 -1.74
N VAL A 231 -8.33 -18.55 -0.94
CA VAL A 231 -9.38 -19.28 -0.23
C VAL A 231 -8.99 -19.38 1.24
N ALA A 232 -9.94 -19.11 2.14
CA ALA A 232 -9.86 -19.54 3.54
C ALA A 232 -10.83 -20.70 3.78
N LEU A 233 -10.36 -21.72 4.48
CA LEU A 233 -11.13 -22.89 4.90
C LEU A 233 -11.22 -22.87 6.43
N CYS A 234 -12.44 -22.97 6.96
CA CYS A 234 -12.72 -22.88 8.38
C CYS A 234 -13.33 -24.18 8.89
N ILE A 235 -12.86 -24.64 10.06
CA ILE A 235 -13.45 -25.74 10.82
C ILE A 235 -13.97 -25.14 12.13
N LEU A 236 -15.29 -25.20 12.32
CA LEU A 236 -16.06 -24.44 13.30
C LEU A 236 -17.01 -25.38 14.07
N PRO A 237 -16.49 -26.34 14.87
CA PRO A 237 -17.31 -27.23 15.68
C PRO A 237 -18.25 -26.45 16.61
N ASP A 238 -19.48 -26.96 16.73
CA ASP A 238 -20.58 -26.40 17.52
C ASP A 238 -20.99 -24.96 17.13
N VAL A 239 -20.77 -24.60 15.87
CA VAL A 239 -21.31 -23.40 15.22
C VAL A 239 -22.32 -23.80 14.14
N SER A 240 -23.59 -23.38 14.26
CA SER A 240 -24.57 -23.52 13.20
C SER A 240 -24.40 -22.39 12.18
N LEU A 241 -24.29 -22.76 10.91
CA LEU A 241 -24.08 -21.86 9.77
C LEU A 241 -25.33 -21.83 8.87
N GLN A 242 -25.71 -20.63 8.45
CA GLN A 242 -26.77 -20.40 7.46
C GLN A 242 -26.31 -19.37 6.44
N THR A 243 -26.07 -19.80 5.19
CA THR A 243 -25.80 -18.87 4.08
C THR A 243 -27.09 -18.26 3.56
N PHE A 244 -27.04 -17.01 3.10
CA PHE A 244 -28.17 -16.33 2.46
C PHE A 244 -27.71 -15.46 1.28
N HIS A 245 -28.68 -15.09 0.45
CA HIS A 245 -28.56 -14.05 -0.57
C HIS A 245 -29.84 -13.21 -0.54
N VAL A 246 -29.71 -11.90 -0.77
CA VAL A 246 -30.80 -10.93 -0.87
C VAL A 246 -30.50 -9.97 -2.03
N ALA A 247 -31.46 -9.69 -2.92
CA ALA A 247 -31.34 -8.65 -3.93
C ALA A 247 -31.81 -7.29 -3.38
N GLY A 248 -31.49 -6.18 -4.06
CA GLY A 248 -31.95 -4.84 -3.64
C GLY A 248 -33.47 -4.77 -3.51
N ASP A 249 -34.18 -5.24 -4.54
CA ASP A 249 -35.66 -5.32 -4.58
C ASP A 249 -36.28 -6.21 -3.47
N ASP A 250 -35.50 -7.04 -2.78
CA ASP A 250 -35.94 -7.92 -1.68
C ASP A 250 -35.68 -7.31 -0.28
N VAL A 251 -34.95 -6.19 -0.17
CA VAL A 251 -34.71 -5.49 1.10
C VAL A 251 -35.97 -4.71 1.49
N PRO A 252 -36.55 -4.89 2.69
CA PRO A 252 -37.77 -4.17 3.04
C PRO A 252 -37.48 -2.76 3.59
N ASP A 253 -37.76 -1.71 2.80
CA ASP A 253 -37.80 -0.29 3.22
C ASP A 253 -38.59 -0.06 4.51
N ASN A 254 -39.58 -0.93 4.77
CA ASN A 254 -40.50 -0.85 5.90
C ASN A 254 -40.11 -1.75 7.10
N TYR A 255 -38.83 -2.11 7.24
CA TYR A 255 -38.28 -2.92 8.35
C TYR A 255 -38.88 -2.56 9.71
N ALA A 256 -39.00 -1.26 10.02
CA ALA A 256 -39.58 -0.73 11.27
C ALA A 256 -41.06 -1.11 11.56
N ILE A 257 -41.76 -1.74 10.61
CA ILE A 257 -43.17 -2.18 10.70
C ILE A 257 -43.27 -3.72 10.69
N LEU A 258 -42.25 -4.43 10.20
CA LEU A 258 -42.25 -5.88 10.09
C LEU A 258 -42.01 -6.59 11.42
N SER A 259 -42.50 -7.82 11.54
CA SER A 259 -42.05 -8.70 12.63
C SER A 259 -40.61 -9.17 12.36
N SER A 260 -39.86 -9.48 13.42
CA SER A 260 -38.51 -10.03 13.27
C SER A 260 -38.47 -11.41 12.61
N GLU A 261 -39.60 -12.13 12.50
CA GLU A 261 -39.71 -13.35 11.70
C GLU A 261 -39.90 -13.03 10.21
N ASP A 262 -40.82 -12.11 9.89
CA ASP A 262 -41.10 -11.69 8.52
C ASP A 262 -39.89 -11.00 7.87
N TRP A 263 -39.20 -10.12 8.58
CA TRP A 263 -38.00 -9.44 8.08
C TRP A 263 -36.84 -10.41 7.81
N ARG A 264 -36.60 -11.38 8.73
CA ARG A 264 -35.61 -12.45 8.51
C ARG A 264 -35.94 -13.26 7.25
N LYS A 265 -37.22 -13.57 7.07
CA LYS A 265 -37.73 -14.37 5.96
C LYS A 265 -37.63 -13.64 4.61
N SER A 266 -37.82 -12.32 4.55
CA SER A 266 -37.58 -11.53 3.33
C SER A 266 -36.10 -11.55 2.92
N ILE A 267 -35.17 -11.44 3.87
CA ILE A 267 -33.71 -11.50 3.57
C ILE A 267 -33.17 -12.94 3.44
N GLY A 268 -34.05 -13.94 3.28
CA GLY A 268 -33.68 -15.33 3.00
C GLY A 268 -33.21 -16.16 4.21
N LEU A 269 -33.32 -15.65 5.44
CA LEU A 269 -33.05 -16.41 6.67
C LEU A 269 -34.27 -17.24 7.08
N SER A 270 -34.03 -18.38 7.74
CA SER A 270 -35.13 -19.21 8.28
C SER A 270 -34.71 -19.97 9.54
N ASP A 271 -35.49 -19.81 10.62
CA ASP A 271 -35.22 -20.42 11.94
C ASP A 271 -35.68 -21.90 12.00
N LYS A 272 -35.30 -22.70 10.99
CA LYS A 272 -35.68 -24.13 10.85
C LYS A 272 -35.10 -25.07 11.92
N ASP A 273 -34.07 -24.66 12.65
CA ASP A 273 -33.46 -25.45 13.73
C ASP A 273 -34.31 -25.45 15.03
N ALA A 274 -35.42 -24.70 15.07
CA ALA A 274 -36.37 -24.67 16.18
C ALA A 274 -37.21 -25.96 16.27
N SER A 275 -36.64 -27.02 16.84
CA SER A 275 -37.36 -28.29 17.06
C SER A 275 -38.56 -28.11 18.02
N PRO A 276 -39.77 -28.63 17.69
CA PRO A 276 -40.99 -28.31 18.45
C PRO A 276 -40.99 -28.69 19.94
N GLN A 277 -40.09 -29.59 20.36
CA GLN A 277 -39.98 -30.02 21.76
C GLN A 277 -39.25 -29.01 22.65
N ASN A 278 -38.43 -28.12 22.09
CA ASN A 278 -37.70 -27.09 22.85
C ASN A 278 -38.56 -25.84 23.13
N ALA A 279 -39.64 -25.63 22.37
CA ALA A 279 -40.49 -24.43 22.48
C ALA A 279 -41.19 -24.27 23.85
N ILE A 280 -41.32 -25.35 24.64
CA ILE A 280 -42.02 -25.33 25.93
C ILE A 280 -41.16 -24.74 27.07
N ASN A 281 -39.83 -24.75 26.92
CA ASN A 281 -38.92 -24.23 27.95
C ASN A 281 -38.37 -22.82 27.65
N GLN A 282 -38.64 -22.24 26.47
CA GLN A 282 -38.15 -20.92 26.06
C GLN A 282 -38.93 -19.74 26.67
N SER A 283 -39.12 -19.76 28.00
CA SER A 283 -39.74 -18.68 28.77
C SER A 283 -38.74 -17.76 29.50
N THR A 284 -37.43 -17.98 29.30
CA THR A 284 -36.32 -17.14 29.77
C THR A 284 -35.55 -16.53 28.59
N GLN A 285 -35.17 -15.25 28.70
CA GLN A 285 -34.71 -14.41 27.58
C GLN A 285 -33.23 -14.60 27.17
N GLU A 286 -32.79 -15.85 27.02
CA GLU A 286 -31.46 -16.19 26.52
C GLU A 286 -31.41 -16.15 24.98
N HIS A 287 -31.65 -14.96 24.43
CA HIS A 287 -31.35 -14.69 23.02
C HIS A 287 -29.83 -14.60 22.82
N ASP A 288 -29.26 -15.73 22.39
CA ASP A 288 -27.83 -15.95 22.11
C ASP A 288 -27.27 -14.98 21.06
N SER A 289 -26.05 -14.52 21.30
CA SER A 289 -25.34 -13.56 20.44
C SER A 289 -24.72 -14.26 19.23
N GLN A 290 -24.85 -13.67 18.06
CA GLN A 290 -24.53 -14.30 16.77
C GLN A 290 -23.51 -13.45 16.01
N ALA A 291 -22.81 -14.05 15.05
CA ALA A 291 -21.93 -13.34 14.14
C ALA A 291 -22.52 -13.36 12.73
N VAL A 292 -22.52 -12.21 12.04
CA VAL A 292 -23.05 -12.08 10.67
C VAL A 292 -21.98 -11.47 9.79
N PHE A 293 -21.52 -12.23 8.79
CA PHE A 293 -20.55 -11.76 7.81
C PHE A 293 -21.24 -11.47 6.47
N LEU A 294 -21.07 -10.25 5.96
CA LEU A 294 -21.69 -9.73 4.74
C LEU A 294 -20.66 -9.45 3.63
N ILE A 295 -21.02 -9.82 2.39
CA ILE A 295 -20.29 -9.48 1.16
C ILE A 295 -21.31 -8.94 0.13
N PRO A 296 -21.64 -7.63 0.17
CA PRO A 296 -22.49 -7.00 -0.84
C PRO A 296 -21.73 -6.68 -2.13
N SER A 297 -22.49 -6.60 -3.24
CA SER A 297 -22.04 -6.02 -4.50
C SER A 297 -21.82 -4.50 -4.36
N PRO A 298 -21.00 -3.86 -5.22
CA PRO A 298 -20.93 -2.40 -5.30
C PRO A 298 -22.26 -1.72 -5.65
N ALA A 299 -23.15 -2.39 -6.37
CA ALA A 299 -24.43 -1.82 -6.79
C ALA A 299 -25.50 -1.87 -5.67
N PHE A 300 -25.40 -2.85 -4.77
CA PHE A 300 -26.23 -2.98 -3.55
C PHE A 300 -25.95 -1.89 -2.49
N SER A 301 -24.99 -0.99 -2.72
CA SER A 301 -24.59 0.04 -1.75
C SER A 301 -25.72 1.01 -1.35
N ASN A 302 -26.78 1.14 -2.16
CA ASN A 302 -27.95 1.96 -1.81
C ASN A 302 -28.85 1.27 -0.77
N ASP A 303 -29.08 -0.03 -0.96
CA ASP A 303 -30.01 -0.85 -0.19
C ASP A 303 -29.36 -1.39 1.10
N LEU A 304 -28.02 -1.36 1.14
CA LEU A 304 -27.20 -1.80 2.26
C LEU A 304 -27.50 -1.05 3.56
N ASP A 305 -27.76 0.26 3.52
CA ASP A 305 -28.04 1.05 4.73
C ASP A 305 -29.32 0.58 5.44
N ASP A 306 -30.39 0.26 4.69
CA ASP A 306 -31.64 -0.24 5.25
C ASP A 306 -31.59 -1.74 5.61
N LEU A 307 -30.76 -2.53 4.90
CA LEU A 307 -30.39 -3.88 5.37
C LEU A 307 -29.69 -3.83 6.73
N LEU A 308 -28.72 -2.93 6.93
CA LEU A 308 -27.99 -2.77 8.19
C LEU A 308 -28.89 -2.25 9.32
N ARG A 309 -29.77 -1.28 9.05
CA ARG A 309 -30.79 -0.83 10.02
C ARG A 309 -31.75 -1.96 10.43
N GLY A 310 -32.12 -2.82 9.49
CA GLY A 310 -32.89 -4.03 9.76
C GLY A 310 -32.13 -5.03 10.66
N PHE A 311 -30.83 -5.23 10.44
CA PHE A 311 -30.00 -6.05 11.34
C PHE A 311 -29.91 -5.45 12.75
N ASP A 312 -29.57 -4.16 12.88
CA ASP A 312 -29.49 -3.46 14.16
C ASP A 312 -30.83 -3.49 14.93
N MET A 313 -31.97 -3.59 14.23
CA MET A 313 -33.32 -3.68 14.83
C MET A 313 -33.77 -5.11 15.19
N HIS A 314 -33.65 -6.07 14.26
CA HIS A 314 -34.21 -7.42 14.42
C HIS A 314 -33.20 -8.46 14.95
N LEU A 315 -31.93 -8.08 15.01
CA LEU A 315 -30.79 -8.85 15.54
C LEU A 315 -29.83 -7.97 16.39
N PRO A 316 -30.33 -7.17 17.37
CA PRO A 316 -29.58 -6.10 18.05
C PRO A 316 -28.37 -6.54 18.90
N ARG A 317 -28.19 -7.85 19.12
CA ARG A 317 -27.07 -8.46 19.86
C ARG A 317 -26.07 -9.18 18.94
N SER A 318 -26.21 -9.06 17.63
CA SER A 318 -25.35 -9.75 16.66
C SER A 318 -24.19 -8.87 16.22
N THR A 319 -22.99 -9.42 16.18
CA THR A 319 -21.82 -8.74 15.59
C THR A 319 -21.92 -8.82 14.07
N VAL A 320 -22.40 -7.76 13.44
CA VAL A 320 -22.45 -7.61 11.98
C VAL A 320 -21.15 -6.99 11.48
N PHE A 321 -20.53 -7.63 10.49
CA PHE A 321 -19.29 -7.15 9.87
C PHE A 321 -19.20 -7.59 8.41
N GLY A 322 -18.27 -7.01 7.66
CA GLY A 322 -18.04 -7.42 6.28
C GLY A 322 -17.28 -6.38 5.46
N ALA A 323 -17.37 -6.53 4.14
CA ALA A 323 -16.77 -5.59 3.20
C ALA A 323 -17.45 -5.67 1.82
N ILE A 324 -17.61 -4.52 1.16
CA ILE A 324 -18.16 -4.45 -0.18
C ILE A 324 -17.16 -5.07 -1.17
N ALA A 325 -17.64 -6.03 -1.96
CA ALA A 325 -16.89 -6.68 -3.03
C ALA A 325 -16.32 -5.65 -4.02
N SER A 326 -15.20 -5.98 -4.66
CA SER A 326 -14.45 -5.04 -5.49
C SER A 326 -13.97 -5.65 -6.79
N THR A 327 -13.39 -4.81 -7.65
CA THR A 327 -12.83 -5.19 -8.94
C THR A 327 -11.65 -4.29 -9.26
N VAL A 328 -10.74 -4.76 -10.14
CA VAL A 328 -9.61 -3.95 -10.65
C VAL A 328 -10.09 -2.85 -11.61
N SER A 329 -11.31 -2.97 -12.14
CA SER A 329 -11.93 -2.02 -13.08
C SER A 329 -13.39 -1.80 -12.76
N SER A 330 -13.83 -0.54 -12.80
CA SER A 330 -15.24 -0.12 -12.67
C SER A 330 -16.16 -0.68 -13.76
N LEU A 331 -15.60 -1.12 -14.89
CA LEU A 331 -16.33 -1.78 -15.98
C LEU A 331 -16.58 -3.27 -15.68
N SER A 332 -15.77 -3.89 -14.83
CA SER A 332 -15.99 -5.24 -14.33
C SER A 332 -17.05 -5.19 -13.24
N ARG A 333 -18.17 -5.90 -13.42
CA ARG A 333 -19.11 -6.15 -12.31
C ARG A 333 -18.48 -7.12 -11.32
N ALA A 334 -18.60 -6.83 -10.03
CA ALA A 334 -18.33 -7.83 -9.01
C ALA A 334 -19.30 -9.01 -9.17
N ARG A 335 -18.83 -10.23 -8.88
CA ARG A 335 -19.65 -11.44 -8.86
C ARG A 335 -19.58 -12.03 -7.45
N LEU A 336 -20.68 -12.57 -6.96
CA LEU A 336 -20.80 -13.18 -5.65
C LEU A 336 -20.96 -14.70 -5.78
N PHE A 337 -20.33 -15.43 -4.87
CA PHE A 337 -20.29 -16.89 -4.83
C PHE A 337 -21.09 -17.38 -3.62
N ARG A 338 -21.96 -18.38 -3.81
CA ARG A 338 -22.69 -19.05 -2.71
C ARG A 338 -22.81 -20.56 -2.97
N HIS A 339 -22.59 -21.35 -1.94
CA HIS A 339 -22.95 -22.78 -1.88
C HIS A 339 -23.50 -23.14 -0.50
N ASP A 340 -24.44 -24.07 -0.49
CA ASP A 340 -25.02 -24.64 0.73
C ASP A 340 -25.39 -26.10 0.46
N ALA A 341 -24.65 -27.03 1.07
CA ALA A 341 -24.82 -28.46 0.80
C ALA A 341 -26.22 -28.98 1.15
N LYS A 342 -26.91 -28.35 2.13
CA LYS A 342 -28.28 -28.70 2.54
C LYS A 342 -29.35 -28.27 1.52
N ILE A 343 -29.01 -27.38 0.58
CA ILE A 343 -29.91 -26.87 -0.48
C ILE A 343 -29.59 -27.56 -1.83
N ALA A 344 -28.44 -28.22 -1.94
CA ALA A 344 -27.89 -28.75 -3.19
C ALA A 344 -28.64 -29.95 -3.82
N GLU A 345 -29.63 -30.55 -3.14
CA GLU A 345 -30.50 -31.58 -3.72
C GLU A 345 -31.23 -31.10 -4.99
N THR A 346 -31.44 -29.79 -5.15
CA THR A 346 -31.99 -29.15 -6.36
C THR A 346 -30.94 -28.66 -7.37
N SER A 347 -29.79 -29.35 -7.44
CA SER A 347 -28.84 -29.44 -8.57
C SER A 347 -28.25 -28.16 -9.21
N MET A 348 -28.60 -26.95 -8.73
CA MET A 348 -28.06 -25.69 -9.22
C MET A 348 -27.22 -24.97 -8.15
N ILE A 349 -25.95 -24.75 -8.47
CA ILE A 349 -25.07 -23.81 -7.77
C ILE A 349 -25.66 -22.40 -7.91
N GLN A 350 -25.85 -21.70 -6.79
CA GLN A 350 -26.54 -20.41 -6.79
C GLN A 350 -25.57 -19.29 -7.15
N THR A 351 -25.79 -18.69 -8.32
CA THR A 351 -24.88 -17.71 -8.95
C THR A 351 -25.47 -16.31 -8.87
N HIS A 352 -24.78 -15.37 -8.21
CA HIS A 352 -25.32 -14.02 -8.01
C HIS A 352 -24.37 -12.96 -8.59
N THR A 353 -24.87 -12.14 -9.50
CA THR A 353 -24.12 -11.01 -10.08
C THR A 353 -24.39 -9.68 -9.36
N ASP A 354 -25.28 -9.68 -8.38
CA ASP A 354 -25.71 -8.50 -7.64
C ASP A 354 -26.35 -8.88 -6.28
N GLY A 355 -26.72 -7.89 -5.48
CA GLY A 355 -27.28 -8.07 -4.14
C GLY A 355 -26.22 -8.23 -3.05
N CYS A 356 -26.58 -8.87 -1.94
CA CYS A 356 -25.65 -9.25 -0.87
C CYS A 356 -25.68 -10.75 -0.60
N VAL A 357 -24.51 -11.38 -0.53
CA VAL A 357 -24.33 -12.73 0.03
C VAL A 357 -23.83 -12.60 1.47
N GLY A 358 -24.30 -13.45 2.37
CA GLY A 358 -23.81 -13.47 3.75
C GLY A 358 -23.91 -14.85 4.40
N VAL A 359 -23.34 -14.95 5.59
CA VAL A 359 -23.48 -16.11 6.48
C VAL A 359 -23.79 -15.65 7.91
N VAL A 360 -24.81 -16.26 8.51
CA VAL A 360 -25.13 -16.13 9.93
C VAL A 360 -24.53 -17.32 10.67
N MET A 361 -23.87 -17.03 11.79
CA MET A 361 -23.14 -17.99 12.62
C MET A 361 -23.71 -17.94 14.06
N LYS A 362 -24.26 -19.05 14.54
CA LYS A 362 -24.89 -19.20 15.87
C LYS A 362 -24.16 -20.30 16.67
N GLY A 363 -24.19 -20.27 18.01
CA GLY A 363 -23.46 -21.25 18.83
C GLY A 363 -22.08 -20.75 19.28
N ASP A 364 -21.04 -21.61 19.26
CA ASP A 364 -19.74 -21.36 19.89
C ASP A 364 -18.79 -20.45 19.07
N ILE A 365 -19.28 -19.27 18.67
CA ILE A 365 -18.55 -18.31 17.83
C ILE A 365 -18.39 -16.96 18.54
N GLN A 366 -17.15 -16.52 18.73
CA GLN A 366 -16.81 -15.19 19.23
C GLN A 366 -16.02 -14.42 18.16
N VAL A 367 -16.44 -13.18 17.91
CA VAL A 367 -15.82 -12.29 16.92
C VAL A 367 -15.46 -10.97 17.58
N LYS A 368 -14.22 -10.53 17.41
CA LYS A 368 -13.73 -9.21 17.87
C LYS A 368 -13.31 -8.37 16.66
N THR A 369 -13.97 -7.24 16.45
CA THR A 369 -13.70 -6.30 15.35
C THR A 369 -12.85 -5.12 15.81
N MET A 370 -12.00 -4.62 14.92
CA MET A 370 -11.21 -3.39 15.11
C MET A 370 -11.15 -2.63 13.79
N ILE A 371 -11.41 -1.32 13.80
CA ILE A 371 -11.42 -0.48 12.59
C ILE A 371 -10.40 0.66 12.75
N ALA A 372 -9.51 0.80 11.76
CA ALA A 372 -8.66 1.98 11.57
C ALA A 372 -9.26 2.87 10.47
N GLN A 373 -9.57 4.13 10.79
CA GLN A 373 -10.20 5.04 9.84
C GLN A 373 -9.20 5.75 8.92
N GLY A 374 -7.89 5.75 9.24
CA GLY A 374 -6.81 6.19 8.36
C GLY A 374 -6.80 7.70 8.06
N ALA A 375 -7.32 8.51 8.99
CA ALA A 375 -7.67 9.91 8.76
C ALA A 375 -7.13 10.82 9.87
N LYS A 376 -6.23 11.74 9.50
CA LYS A 376 -5.62 12.73 10.40
C LYS A 376 -6.57 13.90 10.62
N PRO A 377 -6.90 14.29 11.86
CA PRO A 377 -7.73 15.46 12.12
C PRO A 377 -7.00 16.77 11.80
N VAL A 378 -7.74 17.79 11.35
CA VAL A 378 -7.21 19.13 11.04
C VAL A 378 -8.17 20.24 11.49
N GLY A 379 -7.58 21.36 11.93
CA GLY A 379 -8.34 22.49 12.48
C GLY A 379 -8.96 22.21 13.86
N GLY A 380 -9.79 23.12 14.34
CA GLY A 380 -10.54 22.95 15.59
C GLY A 380 -11.77 22.03 15.45
N VAL A 381 -12.49 21.87 16.56
CA VAL A 381 -13.82 21.24 16.60
C VAL A 381 -14.88 22.31 16.36
N TYR A 382 -15.89 22.00 15.55
CA TYR A 382 -16.97 22.92 15.20
C TYR A 382 -18.33 22.34 15.58
N GLN A 383 -19.26 23.19 16.00
CA GLN A 383 -20.66 22.83 16.17
C GLN A 383 -21.47 23.14 14.90
N ILE A 384 -22.34 22.23 14.50
CA ILE A 384 -23.26 22.39 13.37
C ILE A 384 -24.43 23.27 13.81
N VAL A 385 -24.47 24.51 13.33
CA VAL A 385 -25.52 25.49 13.67
C VAL A 385 -26.59 25.62 12.58
N LYS A 386 -26.33 25.08 11.38
CA LYS A 386 -27.36 24.90 10.34
C LYS A 386 -27.04 23.68 9.48
N GLY A 387 -27.94 22.71 9.48
CA GLY A 387 -27.90 21.53 8.61
C GLY A 387 -29.30 20.91 8.46
N GLN A 388 -29.45 20.07 7.45
CA GLN A 388 -30.67 19.31 7.14
C GLN A 388 -30.28 18.08 6.31
N GLU A 389 -30.92 16.93 6.57
CA GLU A 389 -30.67 15.67 5.84
C GLU A 389 -29.16 15.35 5.78
N SER A 390 -28.55 15.21 4.60
CA SER A 390 -27.11 14.96 4.46
C SER A 390 -26.26 16.23 4.28
N THR A 391 -26.81 17.43 4.52
CA THR A 391 -26.15 18.72 4.21
C THR A 391 -25.87 19.58 5.44
N ILE A 392 -24.60 19.97 5.63
CA ILE A 392 -24.15 20.98 6.59
C ILE A 392 -24.03 22.33 5.87
N SER A 393 -24.87 23.30 6.23
CA SER A 393 -24.87 24.65 5.65
C SER A 393 -23.99 25.64 6.41
N ALA A 394 -23.97 25.60 7.75
CA ALA A 394 -23.19 26.51 8.56
C ALA A 394 -22.72 25.89 9.88
N ILE A 395 -21.52 26.32 10.30
CA ILE A 395 -20.81 25.84 11.49
C ILE A 395 -20.25 27.01 12.32
N THR A 396 -20.01 26.78 13.60
CA THR A 396 -19.29 27.71 14.51
C THR A 396 -18.19 26.95 15.24
N LEU A 397 -17.04 27.60 15.50
CA LEU A 397 -15.97 26.98 16.29
C LEU A 397 -16.44 26.72 17.73
N ASP A 398 -16.28 25.48 18.19
CA ASP A 398 -16.42 25.11 19.60
C ASP A 398 -15.06 25.32 20.27
N GLU A 399 -14.87 26.50 20.86
CA GLU A 399 -13.63 26.89 21.54
C GLU A 399 -13.27 25.94 22.69
N ALA A 400 -14.26 25.35 23.37
CA ALA A 400 -14.04 24.48 24.52
C ALA A 400 -13.60 23.07 24.09
N SER A 401 -14.32 22.43 23.16
CA SER A 401 -13.86 21.15 22.59
C SER A 401 -12.53 21.30 21.85
N SER A 402 -12.29 22.43 21.18
CA SER A 402 -11.03 22.69 20.46
C SER A 402 -9.83 22.79 21.40
N GLU A 403 -9.96 23.50 22.53
CA GLU A 403 -8.85 23.67 23.47
C GLU A 403 -8.57 22.37 24.26
N ILE A 404 -9.60 21.58 24.61
CA ILE A 404 -9.43 20.25 25.21
C ILE A 404 -8.61 19.34 24.29
N VAL A 405 -8.96 19.28 23.00
CA VAL A 405 -8.24 18.43 22.04
C VAL A 405 -6.84 18.98 21.75
N ARG A 406 -6.65 20.31 21.69
CA ARG A 406 -5.32 20.92 21.58
C ARG A 406 -4.42 20.58 22.76
N GLN A 407 -4.94 20.52 23.98
CA GLN A 407 -4.17 20.13 25.16
C GLN A 407 -3.79 18.64 25.12
N ALA A 408 -4.68 17.76 24.63
CA ALA A 408 -4.35 16.37 24.37
C ALA A 408 -3.27 16.21 23.27
N GLU A 409 -3.37 16.97 22.18
CA GLU A 409 -2.38 17.00 21.09
C GLU A 409 -1.00 17.51 21.59
N LEU A 410 -0.97 18.54 22.44
CA LEU A 410 0.26 19.06 23.06
C LEU A 410 0.92 18.07 24.04
N LEU A 411 0.13 17.37 24.86
CA LEU A 411 0.62 16.35 25.80
C LEU A 411 1.25 15.13 25.10
N GLU A 412 0.98 14.93 23.80
CA GLU A 412 1.59 13.88 22.98
C GLU A 412 2.63 14.41 21.97
N GLY A 413 2.78 15.74 21.87
CA GLY A 413 3.78 16.41 21.03
C GLY A 413 5.18 16.45 21.64
N VAL A 414 5.35 16.07 22.91
CA VAL A 414 6.63 16.12 23.64
C VAL A 414 7.55 14.96 23.20
N ASN A 415 8.21 15.15 22.05
CA ASN A 415 9.56 14.63 21.86
C ASN A 415 10.53 15.57 22.59
N GLU A 416 11.53 15.04 23.28
CA GLU A 416 12.47 15.82 24.11
C GLU A 416 13.48 16.69 23.32
N ASP A 417 13.29 16.84 22.00
CA ASP A 417 14.22 17.46 21.04
C ASP A 417 13.72 18.79 20.42
N GLU A 418 12.46 19.20 20.65
CA GLU A 418 11.92 20.48 20.15
C GLU A 418 11.64 21.45 21.31
N ASP A 419 12.36 22.57 21.31
CA ASP A 419 12.28 23.63 22.32
C ASP A 419 10.96 24.42 22.18
N PRO A 420 10.04 24.36 23.17
CA PRO A 420 8.68 24.91 23.02
C PRO A 420 8.65 26.43 22.89
N ASP A 421 9.70 27.14 23.31
CA ASP A 421 9.81 28.60 23.20
C ASP A 421 10.17 29.08 21.78
N ASN A 422 10.51 28.17 20.85
CA ASN A 422 11.02 28.51 19.52
C ASN A 422 9.98 28.42 18.38
N ILE A 423 8.68 28.37 18.71
CA ILE A 423 7.59 28.41 17.71
C ILE A 423 7.31 29.87 17.32
N GLU A 424 7.98 30.36 16.27
CA GLU A 424 7.80 31.74 15.81
C GLU A 424 6.43 31.95 15.12
N TYR A 425 5.46 32.52 15.84
CA TYR A 425 4.11 32.79 15.36
C TYR A 425 4.07 33.92 14.31
N THR A 426 4.23 33.56 13.04
CA THR A 426 4.10 34.50 11.91
C THR A 426 2.76 35.27 11.93
N GLY A 427 2.77 36.52 11.43
CA GLY A 427 1.62 37.44 11.54
C GLY A 427 0.29 36.95 10.96
N ALA A 428 0.33 35.99 10.02
CA ALA A 428 -0.87 35.31 9.53
C ALA A 428 -1.63 34.56 10.65
N SER A 429 -0.91 34.00 11.63
CA SER A 429 -1.48 33.27 12.76
C SER A 429 -2.30 34.18 13.69
N GLN A 430 -1.91 35.45 13.85
CA GLN A 430 -2.68 36.42 14.65
C GLN A 430 -4.02 36.78 13.99
N MET A 431 -4.04 36.99 12.68
CA MET A 431 -5.30 37.17 11.94
C MET A 431 -6.14 35.87 11.93
N ALA A 432 -5.51 34.70 11.86
CA ALA A 432 -6.21 33.42 11.96
C ALA A 432 -6.90 33.25 13.32
N GLN A 433 -6.22 33.57 14.42
CA GLN A 433 -6.82 33.55 15.77
C GLN A 433 -7.97 34.56 15.93
N ALA A 434 -7.87 35.75 15.31
CA ALA A 434 -8.97 36.72 15.29
C ALA A 434 -10.18 36.21 14.48
N TYR A 435 -9.94 35.56 13.34
CA TYR A 435 -10.98 34.96 12.50
C TYR A 435 -11.61 33.69 13.12
N ALA A 436 -10.87 32.99 13.99
CA ALA A 436 -11.36 31.84 14.77
C ALA A 436 -12.27 32.27 15.93
N LYS A 437 -11.89 33.32 16.68
CA LYS A 437 -12.63 33.85 17.86
C LYS A 437 -13.97 34.53 17.51
N ALA A 438 -14.25 34.75 16.24
CA ALA A 438 -15.54 35.27 15.80
C ALA A 438 -16.62 34.18 15.90
N ARG A 439 -17.48 34.24 16.93
CA ARG A 439 -18.65 33.35 17.15
C ARG A 439 -19.81 33.59 16.16
N ILE A 440 -19.47 33.78 14.88
CA ILE A 440 -20.39 34.02 13.77
C ILE A 440 -20.54 32.69 13.00
N PRO A 441 -21.77 32.23 12.71
CA PRO A 441 -21.99 31.10 11.80
C PRO A 441 -21.30 31.29 10.45
N LYS A 442 -20.37 30.40 10.12
CA LYS A 442 -19.62 30.39 8.86
C LYS A 442 -20.15 29.30 7.93
N PRO A 443 -20.20 29.51 6.60
CA PRO A 443 -20.44 28.42 5.66
C PRO A 443 -19.34 27.34 5.76
N THR A 444 -19.73 26.07 5.74
CA THR A 444 -18.85 24.92 5.94
C THR A 444 -17.65 24.92 4.98
N LEU A 445 -17.90 25.19 3.70
CA LEU A 445 -16.88 25.29 2.65
C LEU A 445 -15.97 26.53 2.82
N ALA A 446 -16.46 27.61 3.43
CA ALA A 446 -15.64 28.80 3.68
C ALA A 446 -14.57 28.54 4.74
N GLU A 447 -14.91 27.79 5.79
CA GLU A 447 -13.93 27.39 6.81
C GLU A 447 -12.95 26.32 6.29
N ALA A 448 -13.41 25.37 5.47
CA ALA A 448 -12.52 24.43 4.78
C ALA A 448 -11.49 25.16 3.88
N ASN A 449 -11.93 26.16 3.11
CA ASN A 449 -11.05 27.02 2.29
C ASN A 449 -10.13 27.94 3.12
N PHE A 450 -10.49 28.22 4.36
CA PHE A 450 -9.63 28.94 5.31
C PHE A 450 -8.55 28.00 5.87
N LEU A 451 -8.95 26.82 6.38
CA LEU A 451 -8.03 25.81 6.91
C LEU A 451 -6.99 25.35 5.89
N MET A 452 -7.37 25.19 4.61
CA MET A 452 -6.42 24.88 3.54
C MET A 452 -5.28 25.91 3.43
N LYS A 453 -5.44 27.16 3.86
CA LYS A 453 -4.36 28.17 3.83
C LYS A 453 -3.41 28.09 5.03
N THR A 454 -3.75 27.28 6.04
CA THR A 454 -2.96 27.09 7.28
C THR A 454 -2.37 25.68 7.39
N LEU A 455 -2.59 24.82 6.40
CA LEU A 455 -2.10 23.44 6.36
C LEU A 455 -0.80 23.30 5.56
N SER A 456 -0.04 22.24 5.82
CA SER A 456 1.15 21.88 5.03
C SER A 456 0.79 21.61 3.56
N ASP A 457 1.75 21.71 2.64
CA ASP A 457 1.49 21.48 1.21
C ASP A 457 0.98 20.06 0.91
N ASP A 458 1.35 19.07 1.73
CA ASP A 458 0.85 17.70 1.64
C ASP A 458 -0.58 17.59 2.19
N ASP A 459 -0.86 18.11 3.38
CA ASP A 459 -2.23 18.14 3.94
C ASP A 459 -3.19 18.91 3.01
N GLN A 460 -2.73 20.00 2.41
CA GLN A 460 -3.44 20.71 1.34
C GLN A 460 -3.65 19.85 0.10
N ALA A 461 -2.64 19.10 -0.35
CA ALA A 461 -2.76 18.21 -1.50
C ALA A 461 -3.75 17.05 -1.27
N PHE A 462 -3.90 16.58 -0.02
CA PHE A 462 -4.93 15.62 0.36
C PHE A 462 -6.31 16.27 0.43
N MET A 463 -6.45 17.40 1.14
CA MET A 463 -7.74 18.09 1.33
C MET A 463 -8.35 18.60 0.00
N ARG A 464 -7.52 18.94 -0.99
CA ARG A 464 -7.96 19.31 -2.36
C ARG A 464 -8.42 18.12 -3.21
N LYS A 465 -8.04 16.89 -2.86
CA LYS A 465 -8.50 15.65 -3.55
C LYS A 465 -9.80 15.12 -2.95
N ALA A 466 -9.88 15.08 -1.62
CA ALA A 466 -11.05 14.65 -0.89
C ALA A 466 -11.20 15.51 0.38
N LEU A 467 -12.30 16.26 0.46
CA LEU A 467 -12.69 16.93 1.69
C LEU A 467 -13.34 15.88 2.60
N LEU A 468 -12.71 15.62 3.74
CA LEU A 468 -13.25 14.71 4.76
C LEU A 468 -13.75 15.48 5.98
N VAL A 469 -14.87 15.01 6.52
CA VAL A 469 -15.48 15.54 7.74
C VAL A 469 -15.81 14.38 8.66
N GLY A 470 -15.28 14.43 9.89
CA GLY A 470 -15.67 13.53 10.96
C GLY A 470 -16.83 14.11 11.75
N LEU A 471 -17.83 13.27 12.03
CA LEU A 471 -19.03 13.62 12.78
C LEU A 471 -19.04 12.89 14.13
N ASP A 472 -19.40 13.62 15.18
CA ASP A 472 -19.43 13.14 16.56
C ASP A 472 -20.50 12.07 16.77
N GLN A 473 -20.13 10.97 17.45
CA GLN A 473 -21.02 9.88 17.87
C GLN A 473 -20.93 9.70 19.40
N GLY A 474 -20.77 10.80 20.14
CA GLY A 474 -20.73 10.80 21.60
C GLY A 474 -19.32 10.62 22.17
N GLY A 475 -18.34 11.40 21.70
CA GLY A 475 -16.98 11.34 22.27
C GLY A 475 -16.04 12.48 21.90
N SER A 476 -14.82 12.14 21.46
CA SER A 476 -13.77 13.09 21.09
C SER A 476 -13.51 13.03 19.58
N LEU A 477 -13.51 14.20 18.93
CA LEU A 477 -13.38 14.33 17.48
C LEU A 477 -11.91 14.41 17.05
N GLY A 478 -11.41 13.29 16.54
CA GLY A 478 -9.99 13.13 16.22
C GLY A 478 -9.18 12.79 17.47
N ARG A 479 -9.41 11.59 18.02
CA ARG A 479 -8.54 11.02 19.05
C ARG A 479 -7.11 10.86 18.55
N THR A 480 -6.16 10.95 19.47
CA THR A 480 -4.75 10.66 19.17
C THR A 480 -4.50 9.14 19.07
N PRO A 481 -3.40 8.71 18.42
CA PRO A 481 -2.95 7.32 18.50
C PRO A 481 -2.74 6.85 19.95
N SER A 482 -2.18 7.66 20.85
CA SER A 482 -1.95 7.18 22.22
C SER A 482 -3.25 7.09 23.04
N GLU A 483 -4.27 7.91 22.75
CA GLU A 483 -5.61 7.73 23.30
C GLU A 483 -6.22 6.40 22.84
N LEU A 484 -6.16 6.10 21.53
CA LEU A 484 -6.63 4.81 20.97
C LEU A 484 -5.91 3.62 21.63
N ALA A 485 -4.59 3.72 21.83
CA ALA A 485 -3.78 2.70 22.52
C ALA A 485 -3.99 2.61 24.05
N ARG A 486 -4.84 3.46 24.63
CA ARG A 486 -5.26 3.45 26.05
C ARG A 486 -6.73 3.02 26.25
N LEU A 487 -7.48 2.73 25.17
CA LEU A 487 -8.89 2.37 25.27
C LEU A 487 -9.14 0.99 25.91
N ALA A 488 -10.19 0.90 26.72
CA ALA A 488 -10.73 -0.34 27.26
C ALA A 488 -11.23 -1.27 26.13
N GLU A 489 -11.51 -2.54 26.46
CA GLU A 489 -12.05 -3.47 25.47
C GLU A 489 -13.42 -2.99 24.93
N GLY A 490 -13.67 -3.25 23.65
CA GLY A 490 -14.85 -2.77 22.92
C GLY A 490 -14.85 -1.29 22.54
N LYS A 491 -14.05 -0.44 23.19
CA LYS A 491 -13.99 0.99 22.88
C LYS A 491 -13.07 1.24 21.67
N GLY A 492 -13.66 1.70 20.57
CA GLY A 492 -12.98 2.23 19.40
C GLY A 492 -13.37 3.70 19.16
N HIS A 493 -13.57 4.13 17.91
CA HIS A 493 -13.80 5.55 17.59
C HIS A 493 -15.26 5.97 17.87
N ASN A 494 -15.45 7.00 18.70
CA ASN A 494 -16.75 7.65 18.93
C ASN A 494 -17.03 8.77 17.90
N PHE A 495 -16.55 8.60 16.66
CA PHE A 495 -16.77 9.51 15.54
C PHE A 495 -16.52 8.77 14.23
N ALA A 496 -17.31 9.06 13.19
CA ALA A 496 -17.15 8.48 11.85
C ALA A 496 -16.71 9.54 10.84
N VAL A 497 -15.73 9.22 10.01
CA VAL A 497 -15.15 10.12 8.98
C VAL A 497 -15.76 9.85 7.62
N TYR A 498 -16.53 10.81 7.12
CA TYR A 498 -17.22 10.75 5.84
C TYR A 498 -16.51 11.59 4.78
N GLN A 499 -16.50 11.10 3.55
CA GLN A 499 -16.12 11.91 2.38
C GLN A 499 -17.30 12.78 1.93
N VAL A 500 -17.02 14.05 1.69
CA VAL A 500 -17.99 14.99 1.11
C VAL A 500 -18.26 14.61 -0.36
N ALA A 501 -19.53 14.43 -0.71
CA ALA A 501 -19.96 14.11 -2.07
C ALA A 501 -20.04 15.36 -2.95
N SER A 502 -20.46 16.50 -2.40
CA SER A 502 -20.46 17.79 -3.11
C SER A 502 -20.40 18.98 -2.15
N ALA A 503 -19.99 20.14 -2.67
CA ALA A 503 -20.03 21.40 -1.93
C ALA A 503 -20.53 22.54 -2.84
N SER A 504 -21.38 23.40 -2.29
CA SER A 504 -22.04 24.49 -3.02
C SER A 504 -21.18 25.75 -3.03
N MET A 505 -20.75 26.16 -4.21
CA MET A 505 -20.05 27.45 -4.40
C MET A 505 -20.94 28.68 -4.22
N LYS A 506 -22.27 28.51 -4.09
CA LYS A 506 -23.24 29.61 -3.98
C LYS A 506 -23.49 30.06 -2.54
N ASP A 507 -23.59 29.11 -1.62
CA ASP A 507 -23.90 29.34 -0.20
C ASP A 507 -22.90 28.68 0.76
N GLY A 508 -21.90 27.97 0.24
CA GLY A 508 -20.83 27.33 1.02
C GLY A 508 -21.28 26.10 1.81
N SER A 509 -22.46 25.54 1.51
CA SER A 509 -22.93 24.27 2.08
C SER A 509 -22.13 23.07 1.58
N VAL A 510 -22.11 22.00 2.37
CA VAL A 510 -21.35 20.76 2.17
C VAL A 510 -22.29 19.57 2.37
N THR A 511 -22.29 18.63 1.42
CA THR A 511 -23.27 17.54 1.34
C THR A 511 -22.60 16.17 1.24
N PHE A 512 -23.00 15.25 2.12
CA PHE A 512 -22.63 13.84 2.11
C PHE A 512 -23.55 13.03 1.16
N PRO A 513 -23.19 11.79 0.78
CA PRO A 513 -24.08 10.92 0.03
C PRO A 513 -25.46 10.80 0.70
N LEU A 514 -26.51 10.68 -0.12
CA LEU A 514 -27.87 10.41 0.35
C LEU A 514 -27.90 9.08 1.13
N GLY A 515 -28.78 8.98 2.13
CA GLY A 515 -28.86 7.82 3.03
C GLY A 515 -27.78 7.77 4.13
N SER A 516 -26.52 7.98 3.76
CA SER A 516 -25.34 7.67 4.59
C SER A 516 -25.22 8.41 5.94
N VAL A 517 -25.83 9.59 6.06
CA VAL A 517 -25.75 10.46 7.24
C VAL A 517 -27.05 11.26 7.41
N SER A 518 -27.55 11.32 8.66
CA SER A 518 -28.52 12.33 9.10
C SER A 518 -27.80 13.41 9.91
N ILE A 519 -27.88 14.67 9.48
CA ILE A 519 -27.26 15.83 10.13
C ILE A 519 -28.21 16.45 11.14
N GLU A 520 -27.88 16.27 12.42
CA GLU A 520 -28.54 16.93 13.53
C GLU A 520 -27.88 18.29 13.85
N GLN A 521 -28.70 19.30 14.17
CA GLN A 521 -28.20 20.61 14.59
C GLN A 521 -27.82 20.58 16.07
N GLY A 522 -26.69 21.20 16.41
CA GLY A 522 -26.07 21.12 17.73
C GLY A 522 -24.98 20.04 17.83
N SER A 523 -24.95 19.06 16.92
CA SER A 523 -23.90 18.03 16.84
C SER A 523 -22.55 18.62 16.42
N ARG A 524 -21.45 17.97 16.81
CA ARG A 524 -20.09 18.44 16.55
C ARG A 524 -19.48 17.77 15.31
N MET A 525 -18.57 18.47 14.64
CA MET A 525 -17.76 17.97 13.53
C MET A 525 -16.31 18.48 13.58
N ARG A 526 -15.40 17.79 12.90
CA ARG A 526 -14.01 18.23 12.66
C ARG A 526 -13.61 17.88 11.22
N PHE A 527 -12.70 18.65 10.62
CA PHE A 527 -12.19 18.32 9.28
C PHE A 527 -11.04 17.30 9.38
N PHE A 528 -10.85 16.49 8.34
CA PHE A 528 -9.82 15.45 8.29
C PHE A 528 -9.08 15.43 6.95
N VAL A 529 -7.88 14.85 6.93
CA VAL A 529 -7.07 14.61 5.72
C VAL A 529 -6.51 13.19 5.69
N ARG A 530 -6.24 12.68 4.48
CA ARG A 530 -5.69 11.33 4.23
C ARG A 530 -4.16 11.33 4.34
N ASP A 531 -3.63 11.34 5.56
CA ASP A 531 -2.19 11.17 5.80
C ASP A 531 -1.83 9.71 6.13
N SER A 532 -0.88 9.16 5.36
CA SER A 532 -0.38 7.80 5.59
C SER A 532 0.54 7.68 6.81
N THR A 533 1.10 8.79 7.32
CA THR A 533 1.95 8.81 8.52
C THR A 533 1.11 8.67 9.79
N PHE A 534 0.06 9.49 9.93
CA PHE A 534 -0.96 9.33 10.98
C PHE A 534 -1.60 7.93 10.91
N SER A 535 -1.97 7.48 9.70
CA SER A 535 -2.60 6.18 9.51
C SER A 535 -1.71 5.00 9.95
N LYS A 536 -0.38 5.05 9.75
CA LYS A 536 0.54 4.04 10.31
C LYS A 536 0.47 4.00 11.84
N LYS A 537 0.56 5.16 12.50
CA LYS A 537 0.48 5.29 13.97
C LYS A 537 -0.86 4.83 14.53
N GLU A 538 -1.97 5.09 13.83
CA GLU A 538 -3.32 4.67 14.20
C GLU A 538 -3.45 3.14 14.23
N VAL A 539 -2.92 2.45 13.21
CA VAL A 539 -2.91 0.98 13.13
C VAL A 539 -2.03 0.39 14.24
N GLU A 540 -0.81 0.91 14.40
CA GLU A 540 0.12 0.52 15.48
C GLU A 540 -0.50 0.72 16.87
N ALA A 541 -1.26 1.79 17.08
CA ALA A 541 -1.97 2.08 18.31
C ALA A 541 -3.10 1.11 18.62
N ILE A 542 -3.92 0.75 17.62
CA ILE A 542 -5.01 -0.21 17.76
C ILE A 542 -4.47 -1.59 18.19
N TRP A 543 -3.43 -2.07 17.51
CA TRP A 543 -2.77 -3.34 17.85
C TRP A 543 -1.99 -3.28 19.19
N THR A 544 -1.40 -2.13 19.53
CA THR A 544 -0.83 -1.88 20.85
C THR A 544 -1.88 -1.95 21.96
N GLY A 545 -3.05 -1.34 21.76
CA GLY A 545 -4.17 -1.41 22.70
C GLY A 545 -4.66 -2.85 22.89
N TYR A 546 -4.80 -3.61 21.80
CA TYR A 546 -5.14 -5.03 21.85
C TYR A 546 -4.14 -5.86 22.67
N LYS A 547 -2.83 -5.72 22.39
CA LYS A 547 -1.77 -6.46 23.10
C LYS A 547 -1.67 -6.07 24.58
N LYS A 548 -1.84 -4.78 24.91
CA LYS A 548 -1.92 -4.30 26.30
C LYS A 548 -3.10 -4.93 27.06
N ARG A 549 -4.28 -5.05 26.43
CA ARG A 549 -5.45 -5.65 27.07
C ARG A 549 -5.22 -7.12 27.44
N ILE A 550 -4.70 -7.94 26.51
CA ILE A 550 -4.32 -9.33 26.80
C ILE A 550 -3.33 -9.40 27.98
N LEU A 551 -2.21 -8.66 27.90
CA LEU A 551 -1.20 -8.66 28.96
C LEU A 551 -1.78 -8.22 30.31
N SER A 552 -2.69 -7.25 30.34
CA SER A 552 -3.33 -6.78 31.58
C SER A 552 -4.24 -7.84 32.22
N ALA A 553 -4.95 -8.64 31.42
CA ALA A 553 -5.76 -9.75 31.93
C ALA A 553 -4.85 -10.84 32.54
N THR A 554 -3.80 -11.25 31.82
CA THR A 554 -2.81 -12.22 32.30
C THR A 554 -2.14 -11.79 33.61
N VAL A 555 -1.73 -10.51 33.71
CA VAL A 555 -1.10 -9.95 34.93
C VAL A 555 -2.08 -9.87 36.11
N GLN A 556 -3.38 -9.70 35.86
CA GLN A 556 -4.42 -9.74 36.89
C GLN A 556 -4.80 -11.17 37.32
N GLY A 557 -4.19 -12.20 36.75
CA GLY A 557 -4.47 -13.61 37.06
C GLY A 557 -5.73 -14.17 36.38
N HIS A 558 -6.34 -13.41 35.46
CA HIS A 558 -7.33 -13.97 34.55
C HIS A 558 -6.63 -14.86 33.52
N LYS A 559 -7.24 -15.99 33.16
CA LYS A 559 -6.80 -16.74 31.98
C LYS A 559 -7.04 -15.88 30.73
N GLN A 560 -6.32 -16.18 29.65
CA GLN A 560 -6.56 -15.50 28.38
C GLN A 560 -7.87 -16.01 27.79
N ASP A 561 -8.96 -15.30 28.05
CA ASP A 561 -10.32 -15.71 27.66
C ASP A 561 -10.64 -15.47 26.16
N PHE A 562 -9.63 -15.43 25.29
CA PHE A 562 -9.80 -15.45 23.83
C PHE A 562 -8.52 -15.87 23.09
N TYR A 563 -8.61 -16.89 22.25
CA TYR A 563 -7.57 -17.29 21.29
C TYR A 563 -8.12 -17.22 19.85
N PRO A 564 -7.53 -16.43 18.95
CA PRO A 564 -8.03 -16.31 17.58
C PRO A 564 -7.58 -17.50 16.73
N ALA A 565 -8.54 -18.23 16.17
CA ALA A 565 -8.31 -19.24 15.13
C ALA A 565 -7.82 -18.63 13.81
N GLY A 566 -8.05 -17.33 13.59
CA GLY A 566 -7.54 -16.56 12.47
C GLY A 566 -8.00 -15.10 12.47
N CYS A 567 -7.51 -14.31 11.50
CA CYS A 567 -7.98 -12.95 11.23
C CYS A 567 -8.51 -12.81 9.79
N LEU A 568 -9.70 -12.24 9.63
CA LEU A 568 -10.12 -11.64 8.37
C LEU A 568 -9.67 -10.17 8.36
N MET A 569 -9.17 -9.67 7.24
CA MET A 569 -8.74 -8.29 7.07
C MET A 569 -9.31 -7.72 5.77
N PHE A 570 -10.01 -6.58 5.86
CA PHE A 570 -10.52 -5.88 4.68
C PHE A 570 -10.05 -4.44 4.71
N PRO A 571 -8.99 -4.07 3.97
CA PRO A 571 -8.68 -2.68 3.67
C PRO A 571 -9.57 -2.17 2.54
N THR A 572 -9.75 -0.86 2.44
CA THR A 572 -10.31 -0.22 1.24
C THR A 572 -9.26 -0.08 0.14
N LEU A 573 -9.69 0.00 -1.13
CA LEU A 573 -8.80 0.12 -2.30
C LEU A 573 -7.83 1.31 -2.24
N ASP A 574 -8.12 2.34 -1.44
CA ASP A 574 -7.28 3.52 -1.23
C ASP A 574 -6.21 3.35 -0.13
N ARG A 575 -6.15 2.20 0.57
CA ARG A 575 -5.16 1.90 1.63
C ARG A 575 -4.08 0.88 1.24
N GLY A 576 -4.00 0.48 -0.03
CA GLY A 576 -2.95 -0.42 -0.54
C GLY A 576 -1.53 0.17 -0.57
N ASN A 577 -0.61 -0.55 -1.21
CA ASN A 577 0.83 -0.27 -1.33
C ASN A 577 1.15 1.21 -1.64
N LYS A 578 0.38 1.82 -2.55
CA LYS A 578 0.51 3.23 -2.97
C LYS A 578 0.27 4.24 -1.84
N PHE A 579 -0.58 3.92 -0.88
CA PHE A 579 -0.89 4.79 0.26
C PHE A 579 0.24 4.79 1.29
N PHE A 580 0.76 3.60 1.62
CA PHE A 580 1.83 3.44 2.63
C PHE A 580 3.25 3.76 2.14
N GLN A 581 3.39 4.50 1.04
CA GLN A 581 4.65 4.98 0.46
C GLN A 581 5.49 3.86 -0.17
N GLY A 582 4.89 2.98 -0.98
CA GLY A 582 5.60 1.89 -1.66
C GLY A 582 5.84 0.66 -0.77
N LYS A 583 5.13 0.56 0.36
CA LYS A 583 5.16 -0.59 1.27
C LYS A 583 3.87 -1.41 1.17
N SER A 584 3.88 -2.41 0.30
CA SER A 584 2.89 -3.50 0.32
C SER A 584 2.99 -4.30 1.62
N GLY A 585 1.89 -4.88 2.10
CA GLY A 585 1.89 -5.77 3.27
C GLY A 585 1.96 -5.06 4.62
N PHE A 586 1.91 -3.72 4.69
CA PHE A 586 2.13 -2.98 5.93
C PHE A 586 1.14 -3.39 7.04
N GLU A 587 -0.15 -3.30 6.76
CA GLU A 587 -1.18 -3.60 7.75
C GLU A 587 -1.22 -5.10 8.07
N SER A 588 -1.19 -5.98 7.07
CA SER A 588 -1.20 -7.43 7.29
C SER A 588 0.01 -7.90 8.11
N THR A 589 1.20 -7.34 7.85
CA THR A 589 2.43 -7.69 8.58
C THR A 589 2.37 -7.21 10.03
N THR A 590 1.71 -6.08 10.29
CA THR A 590 1.47 -5.60 11.66
C THR A 590 0.67 -6.62 12.47
N ILE A 591 -0.33 -7.30 11.87
CA ILE A 591 -1.09 -8.36 12.55
C ILE A 591 -0.16 -9.47 13.07
N SER A 592 0.70 -10.03 12.20
CA SER A 592 1.64 -11.08 12.58
C SER A 592 2.74 -10.62 13.55
N GLN A 593 3.04 -9.33 13.65
CA GLN A 593 3.97 -8.79 14.65
C GLN A 593 3.33 -8.68 16.05
N TYR A 594 2.04 -8.33 16.12
CA TYR A 594 1.34 -8.19 17.39
C TYR A 594 0.71 -9.51 17.88
N ILE A 595 0.36 -10.43 16.98
CA ILE A 595 -0.04 -11.82 17.29
C ILE A 595 0.85 -12.82 16.49
N PRO A 596 2.09 -13.10 16.93
CA PRO A 596 2.98 -14.04 16.23
C PRO A 596 2.47 -15.48 16.12
N THR A 597 1.52 -15.86 16.99
CA THR A 597 0.88 -17.19 17.06
C THR A 597 -0.42 -17.28 16.26
N ILE A 598 -0.76 -16.29 15.44
CA ILE A 598 -1.99 -16.34 14.64
C ILE A 598 -1.88 -17.42 13.54
N PRO A 599 -2.82 -18.38 13.43
CA PRO A 599 -2.67 -19.48 12.46
C PRO A 599 -2.68 -19.01 11.00
N SER A 600 -3.57 -18.06 10.67
CA SER A 600 -3.75 -17.57 9.31
C SER A 600 -4.40 -16.17 9.26
N ILE A 601 -4.11 -15.44 8.18
CA ILE A 601 -4.70 -14.15 7.82
C ILE A 601 -5.28 -14.29 6.42
N TYR A 602 -6.54 -13.86 6.24
CA TYR A 602 -7.25 -13.86 4.96
C TYR A 602 -7.91 -12.51 4.71
N GLY A 603 -8.14 -12.13 3.45
CA GLY A 603 -8.81 -10.87 3.16
C GLY A 603 -8.95 -10.53 1.69
N PHE A 604 -9.57 -9.37 1.44
CA PHE A 604 -9.61 -8.72 0.13
C PHE A 604 -9.69 -7.20 0.25
N PHE A 605 -9.12 -6.51 -0.74
CA PHE A 605 -9.25 -5.05 -0.87
C PHE A 605 -10.67 -4.72 -1.30
N SER A 606 -11.32 -3.77 -0.64
CA SER A 606 -12.78 -3.55 -0.68
C SER A 606 -13.18 -2.17 -1.20
N ASN A 607 -14.44 -2.04 -1.61
CA ASN A 607 -15.07 -0.76 -1.93
C ASN A 607 -15.64 -0.03 -0.69
N GLY A 608 -15.36 -0.54 0.51
CA GLY A 608 -15.89 -0.06 1.78
C GLY A 608 -16.03 -1.21 2.77
N ILE A 609 -15.88 -0.92 4.06
CA ILE A 609 -15.95 -1.91 5.15
C ILE A 609 -17.25 -1.78 5.93
N ILE A 610 -17.76 -2.89 6.45
CA ILE A 610 -18.97 -2.93 7.28
C ILE A 610 -18.58 -3.31 8.70
N GLY A 611 -19.03 -2.52 9.68
CA GLY A 611 -18.90 -2.82 11.09
C GLY A 611 -19.19 -1.62 12.01
N SER A 612 -19.25 -1.87 13.31
CA SER A 612 -19.29 -0.80 14.31
C SER A 612 -17.89 -0.28 14.63
N LEU A 613 -17.78 1.03 14.85
CA LEU A 613 -16.56 1.69 15.34
C LEU A 613 -16.34 1.52 16.85
N SER A 614 -17.35 1.09 17.60
CA SER A 614 -17.27 0.77 19.03
C SER A 614 -18.32 -0.27 19.43
N SER A 615 -17.91 -1.32 20.14
CA SER A 615 -18.83 -2.31 20.72
C SER A 615 -19.30 -1.93 22.13
N ASP A 616 -19.03 -0.70 22.59
CA ASP A 616 -19.88 -0.05 23.58
C ASP A 616 -21.27 0.08 22.94
N ASN A 617 -22.25 -0.64 23.47
CA ASN A 617 -23.65 -0.44 23.09
C ASN A 617 -24.11 0.96 23.51
N ASP A 618 -24.99 1.56 22.70
CA ASP A 618 -25.79 2.72 23.14
C ASP A 618 -26.60 2.38 24.40
N ALA A 619 -27.18 3.39 25.07
CA ALA A 619 -27.97 3.23 26.29
C ALA A 619 -29.16 2.25 26.17
N ASN A 620 -29.54 1.86 24.95
CA ASN A 620 -30.59 0.87 24.64
C ASN A 620 -30.07 -0.57 24.41
N GLY A 621 -28.75 -0.82 24.46
CA GLY A 621 -28.16 -2.16 24.28
C GLY A 621 -27.85 -2.56 22.83
N THR A 622 -27.77 -1.59 21.91
CA THR A 622 -27.52 -1.78 20.47
C THR A 622 -26.12 -1.31 20.05
N SER A 623 -25.41 -2.11 19.26
CA SER A 623 -24.15 -1.72 18.58
C SER A 623 -24.47 -1.28 17.16
N LYS A 624 -24.30 0.01 16.86
CA LYS A 624 -24.69 0.60 15.57
C LYS A 624 -23.76 0.19 14.42
N THR A 625 -24.26 -0.58 13.46
CA THR A 625 -23.48 -1.03 12.30
C THR A 625 -23.50 0.02 11.19
N SER A 626 -22.36 0.26 10.53
CA SER A 626 -22.30 1.23 9.41
C SER A 626 -21.23 0.86 8.36
N LEU A 627 -21.36 1.50 7.19
CA LEU A 627 -20.40 1.45 6.09
C LEU A 627 -19.34 2.56 6.25
N HIS A 628 -18.06 2.21 6.10
CA HIS A 628 -16.94 3.15 6.10
C HIS A 628 -16.17 3.04 4.77
N GLY A 629 -16.15 4.12 3.99
CA GLY A 629 -15.66 4.11 2.59
C GLY A 629 -14.14 4.16 2.38
N SER A 630 -13.38 4.54 3.42
CA SER A 630 -11.91 4.65 3.38
C SER A 630 -11.34 4.28 4.76
N ALA A 631 -11.12 3.00 5.01
CA ALA A 631 -10.73 2.44 6.30
C ALA A 631 -10.20 1.00 6.14
N SER A 632 -9.62 0.41 7.19
CA SER A 632 -9.40 -1.05 7.23
C SER A 632 -10.04 -1.65 8.48
N THR A 633 -10.68 -2.80 8.32
CA THR A 633 -11.19 -3.61 9.43
C THR A 633 -10.34 -4.87 9.61
N TYR A 634 -10.13 -5.25 10.86
CA TYR A 634 -9.51 -6.50 11.27
C TYR A 634 -10.52 -7.24 12.17
N ILE A 635 -10.84 -8.48 11.80
CA ILE A 635 -11.85 -9.29 12.46
C ILE A 635 -11.19 -10.57 12.94
N LEU A 636 -11.03 -10.70 14.26
CA LEU A 636 -10.50 -11.90 14.90
C LEU A 636 -11.64 -12.87 15.21
N ILE A 637 -11.47 -14.14 14.84
CA ILE A 637 -12.47 -15.21 15.00
C ILE A 637 -11.96 -16.24 16.01
N GLY A 638 -12.79 -16.67 16.96
CA GLY A 638 -12.49 -17.74 17.91
C GLY A 638 -13.74 -18.30 18.61
N SER A 639 -13.56 -19.07 19.67
CA SER A 639 -14.61 -19.80 20.42
C SER A 639 -15.11 -19.00 21.64
N LYS A 640 -16.41 -19.03 21.94
CA LYS A 640 -16.97 -18.49 23.20
C LYS A 640 -16.55 -19.33 24.41
N SER A 641 -16.44 -20.65 24.23
CA SER A 641 -16.04 -21.61 25.28
C SER A 641 -14.53 -21.81 25.41
N ASN A 642 -13.71 -20.94 24.80
CA ASN A 642 -12.24 -20.97 24.82
C ASN A 642 -11.63 -22.34 24.50
N ARG A 643 -12.14 -22.98 23.44
CA ARG A 643 -11.53 -24.19 22.87
C ARG A 643 -10.09 -23.93 22.43
N PRO A 644 -9.21 -24.95 22.48
CA PRO A 644 -7.91 -24.85 21.84
C PRO A 644 -8.07 -24.53 20.35
N THR A 645 -7.34 -23.54 19.87
CA THR A 645 -7.18 -23.29 18.43
C THR A 645 -6.18 -24.29 17.86
N PHE A 646 -6.49 -24.89 16.71
CA PHE A 646 -5.49 -25.74 16.04
C PHE A 646 -4.33 -24.88 15.52
N HIS A 647 -3.10 -25.22 15.90
CA HIS A 647 -1.89 -24.69 15.29
C HIS A 647 -1.12 -25.87 14.65
N PRO A 648 -0.64 -25.79 13.39
CA PRO A 648 -0.03 -26.91 12.64
C PRO A 648 1.31 -27.47 13.18
N THR A 649 1.65 -27.24 14.45
CA THR A 649 2.96 -27.52 15.06
C THR A 649 2.89 -27.95 16.53
N ASN A 650 1.71 -28.08 17.14
CA ASN A 650 1.59 -28.39 18.57
C ASN A 650 1.68 -29.91 18.85
N ASP A 651 2.90 -30.45 18.81
CA ASP A 651 3.33 -31.36 19.87
C ASP A 651 3.72 -30.49 21.11
N PRO A 652 3.51 -30.97 22.34
CA PRO A 652 3.74 -30.16 23.53
C PRO A 652 5.24 -29.98 23.84
N LEU A 653 5.64 -28.74 24.13
CA LEU A 653 6.95 -28.39 24.71
C LEU A 653 6.76 -27.49 25.93
N ASP A 654 7.56 -27.72 26.97
CA ASP A 654 7.46 -27.04 28.27
C ASP A 654 7.60 -25.51 28.15
N VAL A 655 6.56 -24.78 28.55
CA VAL A 655 6.68 -23.33 28.82
C VAL A 655 7.20 -23.16 30.26
N LYS A 656 8.53 -23.22 30.42
CA LYS A 656 9.16 -22.67 31.63
C LYS A 656 9.08 -21.16 31.58
N SER A 657 8.63 -20.56 32.68
CA SER A 657 8.41 -19.12 32.80
C SER A 657 9.73 -18.36 32.99
N ASP A 658 10.14 -17.58 31.99
CA ASP A 658 11.20 -16.61 32.17
C ASP A 658 10.68 -15.36 32.90
N GLN A 659 10.98 -15.27 34.19
CA GLN A 659 10.90 -14.04 34.96
C GLN A 659 12.31 -13.48 35.18
N SER A 660 12.78 -12.61 34.30
CA SER A 660 13.85 -11.67 34.66
C SER A 660 13.65 -10.32 33.99
N LEU A 661 13.90 -9.27 34.77
CA LEU A 661 13.97 -7.87 34.36
C LEU A 661 15.41 -7.42 34.58
N GLN A 662 16.04 -6.84 33.57
CA GLN A 662 16.49 -5.44 33.54
C GLN A 662 17.21 -5.17 32.23
N GLY A 663 17.24 -3.91 31.80
CA GLY A 663 17.80 -3.53 30.50
C GLY A 663 19.24 -3.03 30.60
N ASP A 664 19.86 -2.87 29.43
CA ASP A 664 20.97 -1.94 29.26
C ASP A 664 20.87 -1.27 27.88
N THR A 665 21.49 -0.11 27.71
CA THR A 665 21.28 0.76 26.52
C THR A 665 22.50 0.80 25.58
N SER A 666 22.30 0.44 24.31
CA SER A 666 23.26 0.74 23.24
C SER A 666 22.59 0.86 21.87
N ASP A 667 22.89 1.93 21.14
CA ASP A 667 22.52 2.10 19.73
C ASP A 667 23.30 1.15 18.80
N GLU A 668 22.62 0.31 18.03
CA GLU A 668 23.11 -0.10 16.71
C GLU A 668 22.01 -0.08 15.64
N LYS A 669 22.21 0.74 14.61
CA LYS A 669 21.37 0.80 13.41
C LYS A 669 21.97 -0.09 12.31
N SER A 670 21.61 -1.37 12.29
CA SER A 670 22.00 -2.28 11.21
C SER A 670 21.16 -2.04 9.95
N SER A 671 21.83 -1.82 8.82
CA SER A 671 21.19 -1.50 7.53
C SER A 671 20.96 -2.74 6.68
N SER A 672 19.74 -3.27 6.67
CA SER A 672 19.35 -4.39 5.80
C SER A 672 18.81 -3.89 4.44
N SER A 673 19.72 -3.50 3.54
CA SER A 673 19.39 -3.13 2.15
C SER A 673 20.25 -3.93 1.17
N GLN A 674 19.88 -5.19 0.97
CA GLN A 674 20.41 -6.03 -0.11
C GLN A 674 19.27 -6.40 -1.06
N ALA A 675 19.35 -5.89 -2.29
CA ALA A 675 18.45 -6.26 -3.37
C ALA A 675 18.83 -7.66 -3.89
N TYR A 676 17.82 -8.43 -4.30
CA TYR A 676 18.04 -9.60 -5.15
C TYR A 676 18.63 -9.15 -6.49
N VAL A 677 19.67 -9.83 -6.95
CA VAL A 677 20.24 -9.67 -8.31
C VAL A 677 20.29 -11.05 -8.97
N ASP A 678 19.16 -11.46 -9.53
CA ASP A 678 19.11 -12.62 -10.42
C ASP A 678 19.77 -12.27 -11.76
N VAL A 679 20.80 -13.04 -12.14
CA VAL A 679 21.67 -12.74 -13.29
C VAL A 679 20.98 -12.95 -14.65
N GLU A 680 19.81 -13.60 -14.67
CA GLU A 680 19.11 -13.98 -15.91
C GLU A 680 18.18 -12.90 -16.49
N ASN A 681 17.82 -11.85 -15.73
CA ASN A 681 16.93 -10.77 -16.17
C ASN A 681 17.66 -9.41 -16.31
N ARG A 682 18.34 -9.19 -17.44
CA ARG A 682 18.83 -7.86 -17.83
C ARG A 682 17.77 -7.06 -18.59
N ALA A 683 17.83 -5.74 -18.44
CA ALA A 683 16.97 -4.81 -19.18
C ALA A 683 17.16 -4.93 -20.71
N PRO A 684 16.11 -4.76 -21.52
CA PRO A 684 16.22 -4.77 -22.98
C PRO A 684 17.18 -3.67 -23.48
N ARG A 685 18.03 -4.02 -24.45
CA ARG A 685 19.04 -3.12 -25.01
C ARG A 685 18.97 -3.03 -26.53
N ASP A 686 19.35 -1.87 -27.08
CA ASP A 686 19.33 -1.58 -28.50
C ASP A 686 20.55 -2.17 -29.24
N SER A 687 20.65 -1.92 -30.55
CA SER A 687 21.78 -2.40 -31.38
C SER A 687 23.14 -1.78 -31.05
N LYS A 688 23.20 -0.75 -30.20
CA LYS A 688 24.42 -0.14 -29.66
C LYS A 688 24.69 -0.53 -28.20
N GLY A 689 23.76 -1.25 -27.57
CA GLY A 689 23.82 -1.66 -26.17
C GLY A 689 23.18 -0.69 -25.19
N GLU A 690 22.53 0.39 -25.64
CA GLU A 690 21.80 1.33 -24.77
C GLU A 690 20.48 0.75 -24.27
N LEU A 691 19.99 1.22 -23.12
CA LEU A 691 18.74 0.74 -22.53
C LEU A 691 17.52 1.16 -23.37
N ILE A 692 16.64 0.21 -23.68
CA ILE A 692 15.33 0.49 -24.30
C ILE A 692 14.32 0.78 -23.19
N LEU A 693 14.35 2.01 -22.69
CA LEU A 693 13.38 2.51 -21.72
C LEU A 693 12.03 2.77 -22.39
N LYS A 694 10.93 2.32 -21.78
CA LYS A 694 9.58 2.69 -22.20
C LYS A 694 9.09 3.87 -21.36
N ARG A 695 8.49 4.84 -22.04
CA ARG A 695 7.56 5.79 -21.39
C ARG A 695 6.45 5.00 -20.69
N ARG A 696 5.94 5.49 -19.57
CA ARG A 696 4.70 4.92 -19.00
C ARG A 696 3.62 4.99 -20.08
N GLU A 697 2.91 3.89 -20.29
CA GLU A 697 1.81 3.89 -21.25
C GLU A 697 0.72 4.83 -20.73
N VAL A 698 0.64 6.03 -21.35
CA VAL A 698 -0.41 7.03 -21.10
C VAL A 698 -1.70 6.46 -21.69
N HIS A 699 -2.35 5.59 -20.92
CA HIS A 699 -3.56 4.81 -21.17
C HIS A 699 -4.33 5.24 -22.43
N SER A 700 -3.85 4.83 -23.61
CA SER A 700 -4.30 5.42 -24.89
C SER A 700 -5.61 4.81 -25.43
N GLY A 701 -6.43 4.27 -24.52
CA GLY A 701 -7.83 3.99 -24.76
C GLY A 701 -8.54 5.27 -25.18
N ARG A 702 -8.99 5.31 -26.44
CA ARG A 702 -9.57 6.48 -27.10
C ARG A 702 -10.68 7.13 -26.27
N ALA A 703 -10.38 8.28 -25.65
CA ALA A 703 -11.28 8.99 -24.76
C ALA A 703 -12.64 9.26 -25.41
N LEU A 704 -13.71 8.80 -24.75
CA LEU A 704 -15.10 9.02 -25.13
C LEU A 704 -15.75 9.96 -24.11
N THR A 705 -15.75 11.26 -24.43
CA THR A 705 -16.27 12.29 -23.54
C THR A 705 -17.80 12.21 -23.44
N VAL A 706 -18.32 11.75 -22.30
CA VAL A 706 -19.75 11.78 -21.97
C VAL A 706 -19.95 12.63 -20.71
N SER A 707 -20.15 13.93 -20.95
CA SER A 707 -20.61 15.02 -20.05
C SER A 707 -19.95 15.27 -18.69
N THR A 708 -19.35 14.29 -18.02
CA THR A 708 -19.00 14.41 -16.58
C THR A 708 -17.75 13.64 -16.12
N VAL A 709 -17.25 12.63 -16.87
CA VAL A 709 -16.05 11.87 -16.47
C VAL A 709 -15.21 11.50 -17.71
N GLU A 710 -13.89 11.60 -17.60
CA GLU A 710 -12.95 10.99 -18.56
C GLU A 710 -12.46 9.63 -18.03
N TRP A 711 -12.38 8.63 -18.92
CA TRP A 711 -11.91 7.27 -18.58
C TRP A 711 -10.90 6.79 -19.61
N SER A 712 -9.96 5.97 -19.13
CA SER A 712 -8.93 5.32 -19.93
C SER A 712 -8.69 3.90 -19.43
N VAL A 713 -8.71 2.91 -20.31
CA VAL A 713 -8.57 1.50 -19.94
C VAL A 713 -7.12 1.19 -19.56
N ALA A 714 -6.92 0.43 -18.48
CA ALA A 714 -5.63 -0.14 -18.12
C ALA A 714 -5.42 -1.47 -18.85
N GLU A 715 -4.44 -1.53 -19.76
CA GLU A 715 -3.85 -2.79 -20.18
C GLU A 715 -2.96 -3.36 -19.07
N LYS A 716 -2.37 -4.55 -19.27
CA LYS A 716 -1.53 -5.22 -18.27
C LYS A 716 -0.46 -4.25 -17.76
N ALA A 717 -0.46 -3.98 -16.46
CA ALA A 717 0.56 -3.14 -15.84
C ALA A 717 1.94 -3.77 -16.05
N ALA A 718 2.68 -3.23 -17.01
CA ALA A 718 4.08 -3.56 -17.20
C ALA A 718 4.84 -3.21 -15.91
N LEU A 719 5.82 -4.03 -15.55
CA LEU A 719 6.83 -3.66 -14.55
C LEU A 719 7.99 -2.96 -15.27
N PRO A 720 8.66 -1.98 -14.63
CA PRO A 720 9.81 -1.33 -15.23
C PRO A 720 10.96 -2.36 -15.32
N SER A 721 11.61 -2.40 -16.48
CA SER A 721 12.73 -3.30 -16.76
C SER A 721 14.08 -2.78 -16.27
N SER A 722 14.13 -1.53 -15.80
CA SER A 722 15.31 -0.90 -15.19
C SER A 722 14.90 0.12 -14.12
N ALA A 723 15.82 0.47 -13.24
CA ALA A 723 15.60 1.48 -12.20
C ALA A 723 15.22 2.84 -12.80
N LEU A 724 15.92 3.30 -13.85
CA LEU A 724 15.59 4.56 -14.54
C LEU A 724 14.19 4.54 -15.15
N GLU A 725 13.73 3.43 -15.73
CA GLU A 725 12.37 3.29 -16.26
C GLU A 725 11.31 3.45 -15.16
N GLY A 726 11.55 2.87 -13.97
CA GLY A 726 10.67 3.06 -12.81
C GLY A 726 10.62 4.52 -12.36
N PHE A 727 11.79 5.16 -12.18
CA PHE A 727 11.87 6.58 -11.82
C PHE A 727 11.23 7.49 -12.87
N MET A 728 11.30 7.13 -14.16
CA MET A 728 10.59 7.85 -15.21
C MET A 728 9.07 7.78 -15.01
N TRP A 729 8.50 6.62 -14.71
CA TRP A 729 7.05 6.47 -14.54
C TRP A 729 6.50 7.19 -13.29
N ASP A 730 7.27 7.22 -12.20
CA ASP A 730 6.95 8.00 -11.01
C ASP A 730 7.04 9.51 -11.29
N LYS A 731 8.07 9.95 -12.01
CA LYS A 731 8.24 11.34 -12.46
C LYS A 731 7.12 11.78 -13.42
N GLU A 732 6.68 10.92 -14.33
CA GLU A 732 5.54 11.16 -15.21
C GLU A 732 4.25 11.33 -14.38
N THR A 733 4.08 10.49 -13.35
CA THR A 733 2.97 10.60 -12.38
C THR A 733 3.03 11.88 -11.54
N GLU A 734 4.22 12.36 -11.17
CA GLU A 734 4.41 13.66 -10.52
C GLU A 734 4.02 14.82 -11.45
N VAL A 735 4.48 14.81 -12.70
CA VAL A 735 4.19 15.87 -13.67
C VAL A 735 2.70 15.93 -14.02
N ASP A 736 1.99 14.81 -14.10
CA ASP A 736 0.54 14.80 -14.29
C ASP A 736 -0.20 15.45 -13.11
N ARG A 737 0.17 15.13 -11.87
CA ARG A 737 -0.35 15.81 -10.66
C ARG A 737 -0.06 17.32 -10.67
N PHE A 738 1.04 17.77 -11.27
CA PHE A 738 1.27 19.19 -11.46
C PHE A 738 0.36 19.77 -12.56
N ARG A 739 0.20 19.10 -13.71
CA ARG A 739 -0.68 19.52 -14.83
C ARG A 739 -2.13 19.69 -14.37
N GLU A 740 -2.62 18.79 -13.51
CA GLU A 740 -3.92 18.90 -12.82
C GLU A 740 -4.02 20.18 -11.98
N ARG A 741 -3.02 20.45 -11.13
CA ARG A 741 -2.98 21.63 -10.23
C ARG A 741 -2.86 22.96 -10.98
N VAL A 742 -2.05 23.00 -12.04
CA VAL A 742 -1.81 24.19 -12.86
C VAL A 742 -1.75 23.75 -14.33
N PRO A 743 -2.85 23.93 -15.11
CA PRO A 743 -2.88 23.62 -16.53
C PRO A 743 -1.79 24.37 -17.32
N LEU A 744 -1.22 23.71 -18.33
CA LEU A 744 -0.11 24.23 -19.12
C LEU A 744 -0.38 25.63 -19.72
N ALA A 745 -1.63 25.94 -20.11
CA ALA A 745 -1.99 27.26 -20.62
C ALA A 745 -1.80 28.38 -19.55
N ASN A 746 -2.15 28.10 -18.30
CA ASN A 746 -1.97 29.04 -17.19
C ASN A 746 -0.48 29.19 -16.85
N LEU A 747 0.27 28.10 -16.84
CA LEU A 747 1.71 28.10 -16.61
C LEU A 747 2.46 28.89 -17.71
N LEU A 748 2.09 28.71 -18.97
CA LEU A 748 2.60 29.49 -20.11
C LEU A 748 2.25 30.99 -19.99
N SER A 749 1.06 31.32 -19.48
CA SER A 749 0.66 32.71 -19.20
C SER A 749 1.52 33.32 -18.10
N GLN A 750 1.74 32.59 -16.99
CA GLN A 750 2.61 33.00 -15.88
C GLN A 750 4.06 33.23 -16.35
N CYS A 751 4.62 32.33 -17.16
CA CYS A 751 5.97 32.52 -17.72
C CYS A 751 6.06 33.77 -18.62
N LYS A 752 5.04 34.01 -19.46
CA LYS A 752 5.00 35.21 -20.32
C LYS A 752 4.87 36.51 -19.52
N LEU A 753 4.04 36.52 -18.48
CA LEU A 753 3.91 37.68 -17.58
C LEU A 753 5.21 37.92 -16.80
N SER A 754 5.83 36.87 -16.26
CA SER A 754 7.11 36.94 -15.56
C SER A 754 8.27 37.40 -16.46
N ALA A 755 8.23 37.09 -17.77
CA ALA A 755 9.20 37.58 -18.76
C ALA A 755 8.94 39.02 -19.24
N LEU A 756 7.77 39.61 -18.91
CA LEU A 756 7.41 40.99 -19.23
C LEU A 756 7.50 41.93 -18.01
N ASP A 757 7.56 41.38 -16.80
CA ASP A 757 7.63 42.10 -15.52
C ASP A 757 9.11 42.41 -15.17
N PRO A 758 9.55 43.69 -15.22
CA PRO A 758 10.94 44.05 -14.92
C PRO A 758 11.34 43.86 -13.46
N SER A 759 10.40 43.57 -12.56
CA SER A 759 10.68 43.23 -11.16
C SER A 759 11.05 41.75 -10.96
N LYS A 760 10.89 40.90 -11.99
CA LYS A 760 11.21 39.47 -11.91
C LYS A 760 12.66 39.19 -12.32
N PRO A 761 13.34 38.26 -11.63
CA PRO A 761 14.69 37.88 -12.00
C PRO A 761 14.72 37.22 -13.38
N ILE A 762 15.55 37.79 -14.26
CA ILE A 762 16.01 37.12 -15.48
C ILE A 762 16.99 35.98 -15.14
N PRO A 763 17.19 35.00 -16.04
CA PRO A 763 18.23 34.00 -15.85
C PRO A 763 19.62 34.63 -15.86
N ARG A 764 20.45 34.23 -14.91
CA ARG A 764 21.89 34.51 -14.81
C ARG A 764 22.66 33.62 -15.80
N ASP A 765 23.79 34.09 -16.31
CA ASP A 765 24.66 33.25 -17.14
C ASP A 765 25.49 32.29 -16.26
N LEU A 766 25.28 30.99 -16.42
CA LEU A 766 26.07 29.91 -15.81
C LEU A 766 27.32 29.59 -16.63
N ILE A 767 27.19 29.67 -17.95
CA ILE A 767 28.16 29.13 -18.90
C ILE A 767 29.30 30.11 -19.18
N GLY A 768 29.08 31.43 -19.09
CA GLY A 768 30.13 32.46 -19.15
C GLY A 768 31.24 32.24 -18.11
N PRO A 769 30.94 32.27 -16.80
CA PRO A 769 31.90 31.96 -15.72
C PRO A 769 32.53 30.57 -15.90
N LEU A 770 31.74 29.60 -16.37
CA LEU A 770 32.17 28.26 -16.82
C LEU A 770 33.43 28.29 -17.70
N LYS A 771 33.39 29.12 -18.75
CA LYS A 771 34.44 29.21 -19.76
C LYS A 771 35.61 30.09 -19.33
N GLU A 772 35.36 31.14 -18.56
CA GLU A 772 36.38 32.07 -18.09
C GLU A 772 37.35 31.35 -17.13
N ALA A 773 36.84 30.71 -16.08
CA ALA A 773 37.64 29.94 -15.14
C ALA A 773 38.43 28.80 -15.81
N PHE A 774 37.84 28.13 -16.81
CA PHE A 774 38.54 27.09 -17.57
C PHE A 774 39.65 27.66 -18.48
N LYS A 775 39.45 28.83 -19.09
CA LYS A 775 40.48 29.53 -19.89
C LYS A 775 41.63 30.04 -19.04
N GLU A 776 41.39 30.35 -17.77
CA GLU A 776 42.43 30.63 -16.77
C GLU A 776 43.08 29.37 -16.16
N GLY A 777 42.61 28.18 -16.53
CA GLY A 777 43.18 26.89 -16.12
C GLY A 777 42.70 26.36 -14.77
N TYR A 778 41.66 26.94 -14.17
CA TYR A 778 41.00 26.40 -12.98
C TYR A 778 40.18 25.14 -13.29
N PHE A 779 39.75 24.42 -12.25
CA PHE A 779 38.78 23.33 -12.34
C PHE A 779 37.60 23.69 -11.44
N VAL A 780 36.44 23.95 -12.03
CA VAL A 780 35.31 24.49 -11.26
C VAL A 780 34.57 23.37 -10.55
N VAL A 781 34.54 23.42 -9.22
CA VAL A 781 33.69 22.53 -8.42
C VAL A 781 32.35 23.22 -8.21
N ILE A 782 31.28 22.63 -8.77
CA ILE A 782 29.90 23.09 -8.61
C ILE A 782 29.28 22.30 -7.45
N PRO A 783 29.13 22.88 -6.25
CA PRO A 783 28.46 22.19 -5.15
C PRO A 783 26.97 21.97 -5.44
N GLU A 784 26.48 20.79 -5.05
CA GLU A 784 25.08 20.40 -5.19
C GLU A 784 24.36 20.32 -3.82
N CYS A 785 23.29 21.10 -3.68
CA CYS A 785 22.40 21.13 -2.52
C CYS A 785 21.41 19.95 -2.53
N LYS A 786 21.92 18.71 -2.47
CA LYS A 786 21.13 17.47 -2.54
C LYS A 786 20.77 16.91 -1.15
N ARG A 787 19.52 16.44 -0.98
CA ARG A 787 18.95 16.02 0.32
C ARG A 787 19.16 14.52 0.58
N THR A 788 18.68 13.66 -0.31
CA THR A 788 18.89 12.21 -0.27
C THR A 788 19.52 11.69 -1.56
N ASP A 789 19.93 10.42 -1.56
CA ASP A 789 20.36 9.66 -2.72
C ASP A 789 19.79 8.23 -2.60
N PRO A 790 19.22 7.61 -3.66
CA PRO A 790 18.38 6.41 -3.52
C PRO A 790 19.02 5.24 -2.76
N PHE A 791 20.34 5.08 -2.91
CA PHE A 791 21.12 4.01 -2.27
C PHE A 791 21.90 4.48 -1.05
N SER A 792 22.31 5.76 -1.02
CA SER A 792 23.08 6.32 0.10
C SER A 792 22.20 6.83 1.25
N GLY A 793 20.88 6.87 1.08
CA GLY A 793 19.93 7.41 2.07
C GLY A 793 20.02 8.93 2.20
N SER A 794 19.83 9.46 3.41
CA SER A 794 19.99 10.90 3.68
C SER A 794 21.46 11.29 3.71
N LEU A 795 21.84 12.28 2.90
CA LEU A 795 23.23 12.72 2.77
C LEU A 795 23.73 13.57 3.95
N ARG A 796 22.83 14.01 4.85
CA ARG A 796 23.16 14.80 6.06
C ARG A 796 22.22 14.45 7.22
N LYS A 797 22.70 14.52 8.47
CA LYS A 797 21.88 14.37 9.69
C LYS A 797 20.81 15.45 9.83
N ARG A 798 21.08 16.69 9.38
CA ARG A 798 20.13 17.80 9.24
C ARG A 798 20.40 18.49 7.91
N TYR A 799 19.38 18.63 7.06
CA TYR A 799 19.46 19.38 5.80
C TYR A 799 18.94 20.81 6.04
N ASN A 800 19.82 21.80 5.98
CA ASN A 800 19.44 23.22 5.99
C ASN A 800 20.02 23.86 4.72
N LEU A 801 19.13 24.30 3.83
CA LEU A 801 19.48 24.89 2.54
C LEU A 801 20.14 26.26 2.68
N GLN A 802 19.68 27.10 3.62
CA GLN A 802 20.23 28.42 3.85
C GLN A 802 21.70 28.33 4.27
N ASN A 803 22.00 27.47 5.24
CA ASN A 803 23.37 27.23 5.70
C ASN A 803 24.26 26.63 4.60
N LEU A 804 23.72 25.74 3.76
CA LEU A 804 24.41 25.18 2.59
C LEU A 804 24.77 26.28 1.57
N VAL A 805 23.80 27.10 1.17
CA VAL A 805 23.99 28.19 0.22
C VAL A 805 24.97 29.23 0.79
N SER A 806 24.83 29.61 2.06
CA SER A 806 25.79 30.49 2.75
C SER A 806 27.21 29.90 2.80
N GLU A 807 27.36 28.62 3.11
CA GLU A 807 28.67 27.94 3.11
C GLU A 807 29.31 27.96 1.71
N PHE A 808 28.55 27.65 0.65
CA PHE A 808 29.09 27.60 -0.71
C PHE A 808 29.37 28.99 -1.29
N VAL A 809 28.48 29.97 -1.09
CA VAL A 809 28.69 31.36 -1.53
C VAL A 809 29.87 31.99 -0.80
N SER A 810 29.98 31.82 0.53
CA SER A 810 31.11 32.37 1.31
C SER A 810 32.48 31.76 0.95
N LYS A 811 32.49 30.57 0.34
CA LYS A 811 33.71 29.94 -0.20
C LYS A 811 34.07 30.42 -1.60
N GLY A 812 33.15 31.06 -2.33
CA GLY A 812 33.37 31.54 -3.69
C GLY A 812 32.78 30.66 -4.81
N ALA A 813 31.81 29.78 -4.52
CA ALA A 813 31.23 28.90 -5.53
C ALA A 813 30.63 29.67 -6.73
N LEU A 814 31.27 29.55 -7.91
CA LEU A 814 30.86 30.22 -9.16
C LEU A 814 29.43 29.90 -9.60
N VAL A 815 28.94 28.70 -9.26
CA VAL A 815 27.65 28.13 -9.66
C VAL A 815 27.15 27.23 -8.53
N LEU A 816 25.84 27.22 -8.26
CA LEU A 816 25.22 26.23 -7.38
C LEU A 816 24.36 25.26 -8.19
N SER A 817 24.49 23.96 -7.91
CA SER A 817 23.48 22.98 -8.30
C SER A 817 22.47 22.82 -7.16
N VAL A 818 21.18 22.80 -7.48
CA VAL A 818 20.09 22.56 -6.51
C VAL A 818 19.28 21.40 -7.03
N ASN A 819 19.27 20.32 -6.24
CA ASN A 819 18.52 19.13 -6.60
C ASN A 819 17.07 19.27 -6.14
N CYS A 820 16.14 19.23 -7.09
CA CYS A 820 14.73 19.50 -6.88
C CYS A 820 13.83 18.31 -7.23
N ASP A 821 14.43 17.13 -7.47
CA ASP A 821 13.70 15.89 -7.72
C ASP A 821 13.14 15.31 -6.40
N GLY A 822 11.83 15.44 -6.21
CA GLY A 822 11.14 14.89 -5.04
C GLY A 822 11.03 13.37 -4.99
N VAL A 823 11.19 12.69 -6.14
CA VAL A 823 11.11 11.21 -6.24
C VAL A 823 12.46 10.58 -5.95
N LEU A 824 13.50 11.02 -6.66
CA LEU A 824 14.84 10.42 -6.60
C LEU A 824 15.67 10.88 -5.39
N PHE A 825 15.59 12.18 -5.06
CA PHE A 825 16.59 12.84 -4.21
C PHE A 825 15.98 13.66 -3.07
N GLY A 826 14.67 13.50 -2.86
CA GLY A 826 13.89 14.18 -1.83
C GLY A 826 13.89 15.71 -1.95
N GLY A 827 14.25 16.26 -3.11
CA GLY A 827 14.30 17.70 -3.36
C GLY A 827 12.92 18.32 -3.55
N SER A 828 12.87 19.63 -3.77
CA SER A 828 11.63 20.32 -4.13
C SER A 828 11.87 21.53 -5.03
N LEU A 829 10.81 21.98 -5.70
CA LEU A 829 10.84 23.23 -6.47
C LEU A 829 10.99 24.50 -5.59
N ASP A 830 10.55 24.39 -4.33
CA ASP A 830 10.72 25.42 -3.31
C ASP A 830 12.20 25.57 -2.91
N ASP A 831 12.97 24.46 -2.89
CA ASP A 831 14.43 24.52 -2.68
C ASP A 831 15.14 25.34 -3.78
N VAL A 832 14.69 25.30 -5.05
CA VAL A 832 15.21 26.17 -6.13
C VAL A 832 14.90 27.64 -5.84
N THR A 833 13.66 27.93 -5.41
CA THR A 833 13.18 29.28 -5.12
C THR A 833 13.95 29.89 -3.95
N LYS A 834 14.04 29.17 -2.84
CA LYS A 834 14.77 29.58 -1.63
C LYS A 834 16.26 29.74 -1.88
N ALA A 835 16.89 28.83 -2.64
CA ALA A 835 18.29 29.02 -3.04
C ALA A 835 18.47 30.27 -3.92
N ARG A 836 17.51 30.58 -4.80
CA ARG A 836 17.55 31.81 -5.62
C ARG A 836 17.41 33.06 -4.75
N GLU A 837 16.58 33.02 -3.72
CA GLU A 837 16.43 34.10 -2.74
C GLU A 837 17.70 34.26 -1.90
N PHE A 838 18.21 33.19 -1.27
CA PHE A 838 19.42 33.20 -0.45
C PHE A 838 20.67 33.65 -1.22
N THR A 839 20.91 33.14 -2.44
CA THR A 839 22.03 33.62 -3.26
C THR A 839 21.93 35.12 -3.55
N SER A 840 20.71 35.64 -3.71
CA SER A 840 20.46 37.07 -3.96
C SER A 840 20.67 37.91 -2.70
N SER A 841 20.17 37.49 -1.53
CA SER A 841 20.34 38.24 -0.28
C SER A 841 21.80 38.29 0.16
N ILE A 842 22.51 37.16 0.11
CA ILE A 842 23.92 37.09 0.50
C ILE A 842 24.79 38.01 -0.38
N ALA A 843 24.52 38.12 -1.69
CA ALA A 843 25.27 39.04 -2.55
C ALA A 843 24.96 40.52 -2.29
N LEU A 844 23.71 40.85 -1.90
CA LEU A 844 23.33 42.21 -1.48
C LEU A 844 23.97 42.58 -0.13
N GLU A 845 24.05 41.64 0.81
CA GLU A 845 24.73 41.82 2.10
C GLU A 845 26.26 41.92 1.95
N ALA A 846 26.84 41.17 1.01
CA ALA A 846 28.28 41.11 0.78
C ALA A 846 28.87 42.34 0.08
N SER A 847 28.06 43.18 -0.60
CA SER A 847 28.59 44.40 -1.25
C SER A 847 27.68 45.63 -1.20
N PRO A 848 27.99 46.58 -0.31
CA PRO A 848 27.55 47.97 -0.41
C PRO A 848 28.52 48.88 -1.18
N LEU A 849 29.72 48.41 -1.57
CA LEU A 849 30.83 49.26 -2.05
C LEU A 849 31.50 48.84 -3.38
N ASP A 850 31.51 47.55 -3.75
CA ASP A 850 32.20 47.05 -4.96
C ASP A 850 31.23 46.32 -5.90
N ASN A 851 31.13 46.79 -7.15
CA ASN A 851 30.22 46.28 -8.18
C ASN A 851 30.65 44.91 -8.79
N MET A 852 31.26 44.02 -7.99
CA MET A 852 31.91 42.79 -8.46
C MET A 852 31.20 41.48 -8.05
N THR A 853 30.54 41.44 -6.89
CA THR A 853 29.97 40.19 -6.36
C THR A 853 28.64 39.84 -7.03
N THR A 854 28.72 39.17 -8.19
CA THR A 854 27.53 38.63 -8.86
C THR A 854 27.03 37.38 -8.10
N PRO A 855 25.76 37.31 -7.69
CA PRO A 855 25.20 36.13 -7.03
C PRO A 855 25.21 34.92 -7.98
N PRO A 856 25.63 33.71 -7.54
CA PRO A 856 25.82 32.60 -8.44
C PRO A 856 24.51 32.11 -9.09
N PRO A 857 24.57 31.64 -10.35
CA PRO A 857 23.46 31.02 -11.05
C PRO A 857 23.12 29.65 -10.48
N ILE A 858 21.86 29.26 -10.63
CA ILE A 858 21.31 28.00 -10.15
C ILE A 858 21.04 27.04 -11.30
N LEU A 859 21.80 25.95 -11.30
CA LEU A 859 21.51 24.74 -12.07
C LEU A 859 20.46 23.92 -11.31
N ALA A 860 19.24 23.86 -11.82
CA ALA A 860 18.23 22.96 -11.28
C ALA A 860 18.46 21.53 -11.82
N SER A 861 18.63 20.58 -10.91
CA SER A 861 18.72 19.15 -11.23
C SER A 861 17.41 18.45 -10.88
N ASP A 862 16.80 17.82 -11.90
CA ASP A 862 15.53 17.08 -11.87
C ASP A 862 15.56 16.07 -13.02
N LEU A 863 14.80 14.98 -12.93
CA LEU A 863 14.57 14.09 -14.08
C LEU A 863 13.59 14.78 -15.06
N ILE A 864 14.12 15.65 -15.92
CA ILE A 864 13.30 16.45 -16.85
C ILE A 864 12.84 15.59 -18.03
N LEU A 865 11.55 15.28 -18.04
CA LEU A 865 10.89 14.44 -19.04
C LEU A 865 9.98 15.22 -19.98
N TYR A 866 9.43 16.35 -19.53
CA TYR A 866 8.44 17.13 -20.26
C TYR A 866 8.69 18.64 -20.23
N PRO A 867 8.27 19.38 -21.29
CA PRO A 867 8.35 20.85 -21.35
C PRO A 867 7.74 21.56 -20.14
N TYR A 868 6.72 20.95 -19.55
CA TYR A 868 6.00 21.45 -18.39
C TYR A 868 6.93 21.71 -17.18
N GLN A 869 7.94 20.85 -16.95
CA GLN A 869 8.92 21.04 -15.88
C GLN A 869 9.77 22.30 -16.11
N LEU A 870 10.22 22.54 -17.34
CA LEU A 870 11.02 23.73 -17.71
C LEU A 870 10.31 25.04 -17.37
N TYR A 871 8.99 25.11 -17.63
CA TYR A 871 8.21 26.30 -17.29
C TYR A 871 8.06 26.49 -15.77
N LYS A 872 7.86 25.42 -14.98
CA LYS A 872 7.86 25.50 -13.51
C LYS A 872 9.24 25.92 -12.96
N LEU A 873 10.33 25.33 -13.46
CA LEU A 873 11.70 25.64 -13.05
C LEU A 873 12.06 27.11 -13.35
N ARG A 874 11.68 27.64 -14.51
CA ARG A 874 11.89 29.06 -14.84
C ARG A 874 11.17 30.00 -13.87
N LEU A 875 9.96 29.66 -13.44
CA LEU A 875 9.19 30.46 -12.47
C LEU A 875 9.75 30.37 -11.04
N ALA A 876 10.34 29.23 -10.67
CA ALA A 876 11.09 29.05 -9.42
C ALA A 876 12.48 29.71 -9.43
N GLY A 877 12.86 30.39 -10.52
CA GLY A 877 14.13 31.10 -10.61
C GLY A 877 15.36 30.21 -10.88
N ALA A 878 15.17 29.06 -11.52
CA ALA A 878 16.28 28.34 -12.14
C ALA A 878 16.91 29.16 -13.27
N ASP A 879 18.24 29.11 -13.38
CA ASP A 879 19.02 29.76 -14.44
C ASP A 879 19.39 28.76 -15.55
N ALA A 880 19.66 27.51 -15.15
CA ALA A 880 19.95 26.41 -16.05
C ALA A 880 19.30 25.10 -15.58
N VAL A 881 19.27 24.09 -16.46
CA VAL A 881 18.64 22.79 -16.22
C VAL A 881 19.48 21.62 -16.74
N THR A 882 19.37 20.45 -16.09
CA THR A 882 19.98 19.19 -16.56
C THR A 882 18.99 18.37 -17.41
N LEU A 883 19.44 17.87 -18.57
CA LEU A 883 18.67 16.98 -19.46
C LEU A 883 19.40 15.64 -19.62
N LEU A 884 18.89 14.57 -18.98
CA LEU A 884 19.50 13.23 -19.06
C LEU A 884 19.20 12.57 -20.42
N VAL A 885 20.21 12.50 -21.30
CA VAL A 885 20.09 12.01 -22.68
C VAL A 885 19.53 10.58 -22.72
N GLY A 886 20.02 9.68 -21.85
CA GLY A 886 19.53 8.31 -21.77
C GLY A 886 18.04 8.16 -21.41
N SER A 887 17.41 9.19 -20.81
CA SER A 887 15.98 9.18 -20.42
C SER A 887 15.04 9.79 -21.47
N LEU A 888 15.58 10.28 -22.59
CA LEU A 888 14.85 11.10 -23.57
C LEU A 888 14.95 10.50 -24.97
N ALA A 889 13.80 10.38 -25.64
CA ALA A 889 13.82 10.15 -27.08
C ALA A 889 14.50 11.33 -27.79
N THR A 890 15.29 11.06 -28.83
CA THR A 890 16.09 12.07 -29.55
C THR A 890 15.28 13.32 -29.98
N LYS A 891 14.00 13.15 -30.33
CA LYS A 891 13.08 14.26 -30.67
C LYS A 891 12.70 15.11 -29.46
N ASP A 892 12.49 14.49 -28.30
CA ASP A 892 12.14 15.16 -27.04
C ASP A 892 13.32 15.99 -26.54
N LEU A 893 14.54 15.44 -26.58
CA LEU A 893 15.77 16.14 -26.23
C LEU A 893 15.94 17.43 -27.05
N VAL A 894 15.85 17.33 -28.38
CA VAL A 894 15.92 18.49 -29.29
C VAL A 894 14.79 19.51 -29.04
N TYR A 895 13.63 19.07 -28.56
CA TYR A 895 12.50 19.95 -28.24
C TYR A 895 12.67 20.64 -26.88
N LEU A 896 13.11 19.92 -25.85
CA LEU A 896 13.38 20.44 -24.51
C LEU A 896 14.50 21.49 -24.52
N ILE A 897 15.59 21.25 -25.26
CA ILE A 897 16.67 22.24 -25.49
C ILE A 897 16.09 23.54 -26.09
N LYS A 898 15.25 23.44 -27.13
CA LYS A 898 14.61 24.60 -27.76
C LYS A 898 13.67 25.35 -26.81
N ILE A 899 13.01 24.65 -25.89
CA ILE A 899 12.11 25.25 -24.90
C ILE A 899 12.88 25.91 -23.77
N ALA A 900 13.94 25.29 -23.24
CA ALA A 900 14.81 25.91 -22.24
C ALA A 900 15.33 27.27 -22.76
N LYS A 901 15.86 27.26 -24.00
CA LYS A 901 16.31 28.45 -24.71
C LYS A 901 15.20 29.49 -24.96
N SER A 902 13.96 29.06 -25.23
CA SER A 902 12.83 29.99 -25.42
C SER A 902 12.32 30.62 -24.12
N VAL A 903 12.60 30.01 -22.97
CA VAL A 903 12.37 30.59 -21.63
C VAL A 903 13.64 31.19 -21.01
N GLN A 904 14.68 31.37 -21.81
CA GLN A 904 15.99 31.96 -21.46
C GLN A 904 16.84 31.14 -20.46
N MET A 905 16.49 29.90 -20.15
CA MET A 905 17.33 29.01 -19.34
C MET A 905 18.39 28.30 -20.19
N GLN A 906 19.57 28.11 -19.63
CA GLN A 906 20.64 27.31 -20.26
C GLN A 906 20.40 25.80 -20.02
N SER A 907 20.85 24.97 -20.96
CA SER A 907 20.58 23.53 -21.00
C SER A 907 21.86 22.70 -21.00
N LEU A 908 22.04 21.87 -19.97
CA LEU A 908 23.18 20.98 -19.80
C LEU A 908 22.75 19.54 -20.09
N SER A 909 23.33 18.92 -21.11
CA SER A 909 23.03 17.53 -21.48
C SER A 909 23.86 16.55 -20.66
N THR A 910 23.22 15.63 -19.95
CA THR A 910 23.89 14.58 -19.16
C THR A 910 23.97 13.27 -19.96
N VAL A 911 25.16 12.70 -20.11
CA VAL A 911 25.42 11.41 -20.79
C VAL A 911 26.12 10.42 -19.86
N THR A 912 25.78 9.13 -19.97
CA THR A 912 26.44 8.03 -19.23
C THR A 912 27.21 7.06 -20.14
N SER A 913 27.24 7.31 -21.46
CA SER A 913 27.92 6.45 -22.44
C SER A 913 28.37 7.20 -23.69
N THR A 914 29.23 6.56 -24.49
CA THR A 914 29.64 7.05 -25.81
C THR A 914 28.52 6.99 -26.83
N ALA A 915 27.62 5.98 -26.77
CA ALA A 915 26.48 5.87 -27.68
C ALA A 915 25.46 7.01 -27.49
N GLN A 916 25.22 7.45 -26.25
CA GLN A 916 24.42 8.65 -25.97
C GLN A 916 25.08 9.92 -26.52
N LEU A 917 26.41 10.01 -26.42
CA LEU A 917 27.19 11.14 -26.97
C LEU A 917 27.19 11.15 -28.51
N GLU A 918 27.23 9.99 -29.15
CA GLU A 918 27.08 9.84 -30.61
C GLU A 918 25.67 10.27 -31.08
N ASN A 919 24.61 9.87 -30.35
CA ASN A 919 23.24 10.34 -30.60
C ASN A 919 23.13 11.87 -30.44
N LEU A 920 23.75 12.44 -29.40
CA LEU A 920 23.79 13.89 -29.18
C LEU A 920 24.47 14.62 -30.37
N ASN A 921 25.65 14.14 -30.80
CA ASN A 921 26.40 14.66 -31.95
C ASN A 921 25.61 14.62 -33.27
N GLN A 922 24.78 13.60 -33.47
CA GLN A 922 24.02 13.40 -34.71
C GLN A 922 22.68 14.15 -34.74
N SER A 923 22.12 14.50 -33.58
CA SER A 923 20.73 14.99 -33.47
C SER A 923 20.59 16.44 -33.06
N VAL A 924 21.54 16.98 -32.30
CA VAL A 924 21.49 18.36 -31.82
C VAL A 924 22.38 19.24 -32.69
N ALA A 925 21.83 20.35 -33.18
CA ALA A 925 22.59 21.26 -34.03
C ALA A 925 23.76 21.92 -33.28
N ALA A 926 24.88 22.13 -33.97
CA ALA A 926 26.08 22.78 -33.46
C ALA A 926 25.76 24.03 -32.63
N GLY A 927 26.38 24.14 -31.44
CA GLY A 927 26.15 25.26 -30.52
C GLY A 927 24.74 25.35 -29.88
N SER A 928 23.92 24.30 -29.96
CA SER A 928 22.60 24.25 -29.29
C SER A 928 22.62 23.60 -27.90
N VAL A 929 23.70 22.91 -27.52
CA VAL A 929 23.94 22.41 -26.16
C VAL A 929 24.79 23.45 -25.43
N ASP A 930 24.32 23.96 -24.29
CA ASP A 930 25.01 25.04 -23.57
C ASP A 930 26.14 24.49 -22.67
N GLY A 931 26.00 23.26 -22.14
CA GLY A 931 27.05 22.50 -21.43
C GLY A 931 26.86 20.98 -21.52
N LEU A 932 27.92 20.19 -21.32
CA LEU A 932 27.85 18.72 -21.26
C LEU A 932 28.18 18.24 -19.84
N ILE A 933 27.48 17.23 -19.33
CA ILE A 933 27.79 16.54 -18.08
C ILE A 933 28.05 15.06 -18.40
N VAL A 934 29.25 14.57 -18.09
CA VAL A 934 29.56 13.14 -18.13
C VAL A 934 29.26 12.55 -16.75
N SER A 935 28.26 11.67 -16.69
CA SER A 935 27.83 11.02 -15.44
C SER A 935 28.44 9.64 -15.28
N ASN A 936 28.89 9.35 -14.05
CA ASN A 936 29.39 8.06 -13.60
C ASN A 936 28.24 7.12 -13.16
N ARG A 937 27.00 7.28 -13.65
CA ARG A 937 25.89 6.39 -13.29
C ARG A 937 25.72 5.25 -14.28
N ASN A 938 25.43 4.06 -13.76
CA ASN A 938 24.77 3.01 -14.54
C ASN A 938 23.27 3.30 -14.53
N LEU A 939 22.62 3.42 -15.69
CA LEU A 939 21.20 3.72 -15.76
C LEU A 939 20.29 2.49 -15.55
N GLU A 940 20.84 1.27 -15.56
CA GLU A 940 20.06 0.04 -15.39
C GLU A 940 19.65 -0.18 -13.93
N ASP A 941 20.60 0.00 -13.01
CA ASP A 941 20.42 -0.11 -11.56
C ASP A 941 20.46 1.24 -10.82
N TYR A 942 20.77 2.34 -11.52
CA TYR A 942 20.95 3.71 -10.99
C TYR A 942 22.13 3.90 -10.00
N SER A 943 23.02 2.90 -9.91
CA SER A 943 24.26 2.96 -9.12
C SER A 943 25.27 3.97 -9.68
N PHE A 944 26.33 4.25 -8.91
CA PHE A 944 27.34 5.25 -9.23
C PHE A 944 28.76 4.64 -9.18
N ASP A 945 29.51 4.75 -10.27
CA ASP A 945 30.92 4.35 -10.36
C ASP A 945 31.80 5.23 -9.46
N MET A 946 32.23 4.65 -8.35
CA MET A 946 33.10 5.28 -7.35
C MET A 946 34.58 5.31 -7.78
N THR A 947 34.94 4.69 -8.91
CA THR A 947 36.31 4.71 -9.49
C THR A 947 36.52 5.86 -10.46
N GLY A 948 35.44 6.39 -11.06
CA GLY A 948 35.50 7.48 -12.04
C GLY A 948 36.08 7.07 -13.41
N LEU A 949 36.28 5.77 -13.64
CA LEU A 949 36.80 5.21 -14.90
C LEU A 949 35.77 5.32 -16.03
N GLN A 950 34.47 5.24 -15.71
CA GLN A 950 33.40 5.45 -16.69
C GLN A 950 33.51 6.84 -17.33
N ALA A 951 33.60 7.91 -16.53
CA ALA A 951 33.75 9.26 -17.04
C ALA A 951 35.07 9.48 -17.82
N LEU A 952 36.20 8.94 -17.35
CA LEU A 952 37.47 9.04 -18.07
C LEU A 952 37.41 8.35 -19.45
N SER A 953 36.81 7.17 -19.54
CA SER A 953 36.60 6.44 -20.79
C SER A 953 35.77 7.25 -21.80
N ILE A 954 34.68 7.86 -21.34
CA ILE A 954 33.82 8.73 -22.18
C ILE A 954 34.58 10.01 -22.60
N LEU A 955 35.34 10.64 -21.71
CA LEU A 955 36.11 11.85 -22.02
C LEU A 955 37.23 11.63 -23.04
N GLN A 956 37.77 10.41 -23.12
CA GLN A 956 38.88 10.04 -24.02
C GLN A 956 38.42 9.52 -25.40
N SER A 957 37.10 9.34 -25.61
CA SER A 957 36.55 8.65 -26.78
C SER A 957 36.56 9.48 -28.08
N GLU A 958 36.42 8.82 -29.24
CA GLU A 958 36.30 9.48 -30.54
C GLU A 958 34.99 10.29 -30.67
N GLU A 959 33.91 9.85 -30.00
CA GLU A 959 32.65 10.58 -29.91
C GLU A 959 32.80 11.89 -29.12
N MET A 960 33.67 11.93 -28.11
CA MET A 960 34.01 13.16 -27.37
C MET A 960 34.87 14.12 -28.20
N LYS A 961 35.83 13.60 -28.98
CA LYS A 961 36.58 14.41 -29.96
C LYS A 961 35.63 15.00 -31.01
N THR A 962 34.67 14.21 -31.48
CA THR A 962 33.61 14.64 -32.41
C THR A 962 32.72 15.71 -31.77
N PHE A 963 32.30 15.53 -30.51
CA PHE A 963 31.53 16.54 -29.76
C PHE A 963 32.29 17.87 -29.66
N ARG A 964 33.59 17.83 -29.35
CA ARG A 964 34.45 19.02 -29.29
C ARG A 964 34.65 19.73 -30.63
N ILE A 965 34.41 19.05 -31.77
CA ILE A 965 34.44 19.68 -33.10
C ILE A 965 33.09 20.34 -33.41
N ILE A 966 31.96 19.69 -33.08
CA ILE A 966 30.60 20.19 -33.35
C ILE A 966 30.17 21.28 -32.35
N HIS A 967 30.66 21.21 -31.12
CA HIS A 967 30.30 22.07 -29.98
C HIS A 967 31.54 22.75 -29.39
N SER A 968 32.35 23.39 -30.25
CA SER A 968 33.74 23.81 -29.99
C SER A 968 34.02 24.87 -28.90
N GLU A 969 33.00 25.32 -28.18
CA GLU A 969 33.11 26.23 -27.03
C GLU A 969 32.24 25.76 -25.84
N THR A 970 31.75 24.51 -25.84
CA THR A 970 30.84 23.99 -24.81
C THR A 970 31.62 23.38 -23.63
N PRO A 971 31.47 23.89 -22.39
CA PRO A 971 32.17 23.33 -21.23
C PRO A 971 31.67 21.91 -20.92
N ILE A 972 32.62 21.04 -20.56
CA ILE A 972 32.36 19.66 -20.19
C ILE A 972 32.61 19.51 -18.69
N LEU A 973 31.58 19.05 -17.97
CA LEU A 973 31.59 18.78 -16.53
C LEU A 973 31.49 17.27 -16.28
N VAL A 974 31.82 16.84 -15.06
CA VAL A 974 31.66 15.45 -14.60
C VAL A 974 30.76 15.37 -13.37
N GLU A 975 29.85 14.41 -13.30
CA GLU A 975 29.15 14.09 -12.04
C GLU A 975 30.11 13.37 -11.09
N GLY A 976 30.43 13.97 -9.95
CA GLY A 976 31.56 13.54 -9.12
C GLY A 976 31.28 13.47 -7.63
N ARG A 977 31.96 12.53 -6.97
CA ARG A 977 32.37 12.63 -5.57
C ARG A 977 33.88 12.88 -5.57
N VAL A 978 34.29 14.13 -5.78
CA VAL A 978 35.70 14.51 -6.09
C VAL A 978 36.72 14.07 -5.03
N GLY A 979 36.28 13.79 -3.79
CA GLY A 979 37.15 13.21 -2.74
C GLY A 979 37.51 11.72 -2.88
N LEU A 980 37.10 11.02 -3.94
CA LEU A 980 37.31 9.57 -4.08
C LEU A 980 38.52 9.19 -4.95
N ILE A 981 39.55 8.66 -4.30
CA ILE A 981 40.21 7.44 -4.79
C ILE A 981 40.39 6.49 -3.59
N GLN A 982 39.34 5.75 -3.22
CA GLN A 982 39.45 4.62 -2.29
C GLN A 982 39.92 3.35 -3.00
N ALA A 983 41.07 3.45 -3.68
CA ALA A 983 41.84 2.31 -4.12
C ALA A 983 43.22 2.39 -3.47
N LYS A 984 43.58 1.40 -2.64
CA LYS A 984 44.99 1.13 -2.36
C LYS A 984 45.61 0.52 -3.61
N GLY A 985 45.96 1.37 -4.58
CA GLY A 985 46.86 0.99 -5.67
C GLY A 985 48.14 0.42 -5.08
N LYS A 986 48.70 -0.61 -5.73
CA LYS A 986 49.90 -1.31 -5.21
C LYS A 986 51.12 -0.40 -5.08
N ASP A 987 51.09 0.74 -5.76
CA ASP A 987 52.18 1.70 -5.90
C ASP A 987 51.97 3.00 -5.10
N GLY A 988 50.99 3.05 -4.19
CA GLY A 988 50.93 4.00 -3.06
C GLY A 988 50.45 5.43 -3.33
N GLU A 989 50.52 5.95 -4.57
CA GLU A 989 50.14 7.34 -4.89
C GLU A 989 48.86 7.46 -5.73
N SER A 990 47.71 7.68 -5.07
CA SER A 990 46.49 8.09 -5.75
C SER A 990 45.64 9.02 -4.87
N SER A 991 45.70 10.33 -5.15
CA SER A 991 45.00 11.37 -4.40
C SER A 991 43.85 12.01 -5.22
N PRO A 992 42.87 12.68 -4.58
CA PRO A 992 41.86 13.49 -5.28
C PRO A 992 42.45 14.47 -6.31
N GLN A 993 43.62 15.04 -6.04
CA GLN A 993 44.32 15.94 -6.97
C GLN A 993 44.78 15.21 -8.25
N ALA A 994 45.18 13.94 -8.15
CA ALA A 994 45.55 13.15 -9.32
C ALA A 994 44.34 12.88 -10.24
N TYR A 995 43.16 12.58 -9.68
CA TYR A 995 41.94 12.42 -10.47
C TYR A 995 41.49 13.75 -11.10
N ILE A 996 41.55 14.87 -10.36
CA ILE A 996 41.28 16.22 -10.92
C ILE A 996 42.24 16.52 -12.08
N ASN A 997 43.52 16.18 -11.96
CA ASN A 997 44.50 16.37 -13.04
C ASN A 997 44.16 15.51 -14.26
N GLN A 998 43.83 14.22 -14.08
CA GLN A 998 43.38 13.34 -15.16
C GLN A 998 42.11 13.86 -15.85
N LEU A 999 41.16 14.42 -15.10
CA LEU A 999 39.97 15.08 -15.66
C LEU A 999 40.33 16.34 -16.46
N LYS A 1000 41.24 17.19 -15.97
CA LYS A 1000 41.77 18.35 -16.72
C LYS A 1000 42.47 17.93 -18.01
N GLU A 1001 43.36 16.94 -17.95
CA GLU A 1001 44.11 16.40 -19.08
C GLU A 1001 43.17 15.77 -20.13
N ALA A 1002 42.12 15.08 -19.67
CA ALA A 1002 41.04 14.59 -20.52
C ALA A 1002 40.13 15.72 -21.07
N GLY A 1003 40.27 16.96 -20.60
CA GLY A 1003 39.58 18.16 -21.11
C GLY A 1003 38.24 18.47 -20.46
N ALA A 1004 38.03 18.09 -19.19
CA ALA A 1004 36.90 18.56 -18.38
C ALA A 1004 37.22 19.90 -17.68
N ALA A 1005 36.24 20.79 -17.67
CA ALA A 1005 36.32 22.12 -17.05
C ALA A 1005 35.98 22.13 -15.55
N GLY A 1006 35.33 21.08 -15.05
CA GLY A 1006 34.85 21.03 -13.68
C GLY A 1006 34.07 19.77 -13.32
N ALA A 1007 33.54 19.73 -12.11
CA ALA A 1007 32.69 18.64 -11.62
C ALA A 1007 31.54 19.15 -10.74
N ILE A 1008 30.38 18.50 -10.83
CA ILE A 1008 29.23 18.72 -9.94
C ILE A 1008 29.36 17.76 -8.76
N VAL A 1009 29.27 18.27 -7.52
CA VAL A 1009 29.57 17.48 -6.32
C VAL A 1009 28.49 17.56 -5.23
N GLY A 1010 27.88 16.42 -4.94
CA GLY A 1010 26.85 16.24 -3.90
C GLY A 1010 27.29 16.65 -2.49
N GLY A 1011 26.49 17.49 -1.82
CA GLY A 1011 26.77 18.05 -0.50
C GLY A 1011 26.89 17.08 0.69
N GLY A 1012 26.80 15.76 0.49
CA GLY A 1012 27.02 14.72 1.51
C GLY A 1012 28.48 14.52 1.93
N LEU A 1013 29.35 15.45 1.56
CA LEU A 1013 30.80 15.35 1.61
C LEU A 1013 31.46 16.31 2.63
N VAL A 1014 30.65 16.83 3.57
CA VAL A 1014 31.09 17.76 4.64
C VAL A 1014 31.15 17.10 6.03
N SER A 1015 30.42 16.00 6.27
CA SER A 1015 30.43 15.28 7.54
C SER A 1015 31.44 14.12 7.54
N GLY A 1016 32.71 14.43 7.85
CA GLY A 1016 33.65 13.41 8.33
C GLY A 1016 33.29 13.01 9.76
N SER A 1017 32.92 11.74 9.99
CA SER A 1017 32.55 11.22 11.31
C SER A 1017 33.75 10.83 12.20
N SER A 1018 34.96 11.27 11.82
CA SER A 1018 36.25 10.74 12.27
C SER A 1018 37.30 11.81 12.57
N GLY A 1019 36.90 13.07 12.77
CA GLY A 1019 37.82 14.18 13.13
C GLY A 1019 38.72 14.68 11.99
N GLU A 1020 38.75 14.00 10.85
CA GLU A 1020 39.42 14.48 9.64
C GLU A 1020 38.72 15.73 9.09
N LYS A 1021 39.51 16.72 8.67
CA LYS A 1021 38.99 17.91 7.98
C LYS A 1021 38.25 17.45 6.72
N SER A 1022 37.03 17.94 6.50
CA SER A 1022 36.36 17.74 5.20
C SER A 1022 37.31 18.22 4.10
N TRP A 1023 37.54 17.38 3.09
CA TRP A 1023 38.31 17.70 1.89
C TRP A 1023 37.82 19.02 1.22
N PHE A 1024 36.55 19.40 1.41
CA PHE A 1024 35.95 20.68 1.00
C PHE A 1024 36.53 21.90 1.74
N GLN A 1025 37.39 21.71 2.74
CA GLN A 1025 38.21 22.73 3.40
C GLN A 1025 39.64 22.80 2.85
N SER A 1026 40.06 21.81 2.04
CA SER A 1026 41.41 21.73 1.47
C SER A 1026 41.55 22.43 0.12
N PHE A 1027 40.43 22.73 -0.54
CA PHE A 1027 40.38 23.49 -1.79
C PHE A 1027 40.09 24.97 -1.52
N LYS A 1028 40.82 25.85 -2.19
CA LYS A 1028 40.29 27.16 -2.56
C LYS A 1028 39.32 26.95 -3.72
N PHE A 1029 38.14 27.53 -3.61
CA PHE A 1029 37.15 27.62 -4.68
C PHE A 1029 37.40 28.90 -5.48
#